data_AF-A0A811V3M4-F1
#
_entry.id   AF-A0A811V3M4-F1
#
_cell.length_a   1.000
_cell.length_b   1.000
_cell.length_c   1.000
_cell.angle_alpha   90.00
_cell.angle_beta   90.00
_cell.angle_gamma   90.00
#
_symmetry.space_group_name_H-M   'P 1'
#
loop_
_entity.id
_entity.type
_entity.pdbx_description
1 polymer ?
#
loop_
_entity_poly.entity_id
_entity_poly.type
_entity_poly.pdbx_seq_one_letter_code
_entity_poly.pdbx_strand_id
1 'polypeptide(L)'
;MLKSLNAYRLNNTRKAEIDVLFFNRCAKVGSEALLELFNKLEDFNDLTMEREGLHRPTKRQLEKHEQRELAETISEFVEGSVYIEHVNWIDFEAFDLPKPIYINLVRDPVERVISWYFYSRGAYKNAIEYRKNPDKPIKSAEWYKKDFNECVRSGDPECQYVPFSVKDFVGNFKRQTLFFCGHHDDCIPFNSPAAVQMAKEHVERDYAVVGSWEDTNITLTVFEKYIPRFFQGAKTVFEIHNNQITNRNKNKRKPKIDADVKEMIRKNFTNEYDFYYFCKQRLYKQYLALHSFTTKSLNNTRKADIDILFFNRCAKVGSEAMTSMLDNLGVRNQFVLEHLGLNKPGKRYLPPKEQERLADFIFRLGANSAYIEHVNWIDFHDYGLPKPIYMNLVRDPVERVISWFFYARNSYKNAHMFRKNPNALLFPATWYKKDFNECVRSGDPECQYVPFTYIDYIGNFKRQSLFFCGHNLDCLPFDSPYAIQLAKEHVEREYAVVGSWEDANITLTVLENYIPKFFRGALSAYYGNFDNSFMKFLYFCLANKAQITNRNRNNRKPHIDKDAGPSVRMQSLNALELNNTRKAELDLVFFNRVPKVGSQTFMELLRRLSERNNFQFHRDAVQKVETIRLADDQQQELAEVISDLPEPSVFIKHVCYTNFTKFNLPMPIYVNVVRDPIERVISWFYYVRAPWYFVERKAAFPDLPLPHPAWLKKDFETCVLSGDQECTYTQGVTVEGIGDHRRQSLFFCGHAYECTPFNTVGALERAKFAVESQYAVVGVLEDMNTTLSVFEKYIPRFFEGVRDIYQSSAEYLTKINKNNFKPPVSEKVKDIVRHNFTNEIEFYQFCLQRLHKQYLATHIPQKILAP
;
A
#
# COMPACT_ATOMS: atom_id res chain seq x y z
N MET A 1 32.34 -12.44 16.38
CA MET A 1 31.68 -11.11 16.43
C MET A 1 30.81 -10.88 17.68
N LEU A 2 30.07 -11.87 18.21
CA LEU A 2 29.19 -11.64 19.38
C LEU A 2 29.88 -11.60 20.77
N LYS A 3 31.08 -12.21 20.91
CA LYS A 3 31.84 -12.20 22.18
C LYS A 3 32.39 -10.83 22.61
N SER A 4 32.28 -9.80 21.75
CA SER A 4 32.77 -8.44 22.00
C SER A 4 31.67 -7.38 22.12
N LEU A 5 30.39 -7.79 22.07
CA LEU A 5 29.25 -6.89 22.25
C LEU A 5 29.14 -6.51 23.73
N ASN A 6 29.55 -5.29 24.05
CA ASN A 6 29.46 -4.72 25.38
C ASN A 6 28.70 -3.40 25.30
N ALA A 7 27.59 -3.29 26.03
CA ALA A 7 26.76 -2.09 26.07
C ALA A 7 27.58 -0.86 26.50
N TYR A 8 28.52 -1.04 27.42
CA TYR A 8 29.43 0.02 27.87
C TYR A 8 30.32 0.56 26.76
N ARG A 9 30.77 -0.29 25.82
CA ARG A 9 31.62 0.14 24.69
C ARG A 9 30.83 0.81 23.57
N LEU A 10 29.54 0.51 23.45
CA LEU A 10 28.67 1.08 22.42
C LEU A 10 27.96 2.36 22.90
N ASN A 11 28.13 2.73 24.17
CA ASN A 11 27.54 3.91 24.78
C ASN A 11 28.46 5.12 24.60
N ASN A 12 28.15 5.98 23.63
CA ASN A 12 28.88 7.25 23.43
C ASN A 12 28.34 8.40 24.30
N THR A 13 27.20 8.25 24.99
CA THR A 13 26.66 9.29 25.89
C THR A 13 27.69 9.70 26.95
N ARG A 14 28.49 8.74 27.42
CA ARG A 14 29.59 8.97 28.37
C ARG A 14 30.74 9.84 27.86
N LYS A 15 30.79 10.09 26.54
CA LYS A 15 31.79 10.93 25.88
C LYS A 15 31.29 12.37 25.70
N ALA A 16 30.02 12.64 26.00
CA ALA A 16 29.54 14.00 26.10
C ALA A 16 30.09 14.65 27.37
N GLU A 17 30.39 15.94 27.28
CA GLU A 17 30.98 16.74 28.36
C GLU A 17 29.92 17.61 29.05
N ILE A 18 28.81 17.87 28.35
CA ILE A 18 27.60 18.50 28.90
C ILE A 18 26.38 17.61 28.70
N ASP A 19 25.45 17.68 29.64
CA ASP A 19 24.17 16.94 29.59
C ASP A 19 23.11 17.72 28.80
N VAL A 20 23.47 18.15 27.59
CA VAL A 20 22.60 18.82 26.62
C VAL A 20 22.40 17.88 25.44
N LEU A 21 21.15 17.60 25.07
CA LEU A 21 20.84 16.72 23.95
C LEU A 21 20.73 17.54 22.66
N PHE A 22 21.61 17.25 21.70
CA PHE A 22 21.59 17.87 20.39
C PHE A 22 21.09 16.90 19.32
N PHE A 23 19.92 17.20 18.76
CA PHE A 23 19.34 16.48 17.64
C PHE A 23 19.47 17.31 16.36
N ASN A 24 20.59 17.11 15.64
CA ASN A 24 20.85 17.72 14.34
C ASN A 24 20.02 17.05 13.22
N ARG A 25 18.70 17.21 13.30
CA ARG A 25 17.70 16.37 12.65
C ARG A 25 17.83 16.33 11.12
N CYS A 26 17.96 15.12 10.57
CA CYS A 26 17.75 14.88 9.15
C CYS A 26 16.27 15.11 8.76
N ALA A 27 16.03 15.48 7.50
CA ALA A 27 14.68 15.62 6.97
C ALA A 27 14.06 14.26 6.58
N LYS A 28 12.74 14.14 6.83
CA LYS A 28 11.88 13.01 6.42
C LYS A 28 12.24 11.63 7.00
N VAL A 29 12.97 11.60 8.12
CA VAL A 29 13.37 10.38 8.86
C VAL A 29 12.47 10.03 10.07
N GLY A 30 11.38 10.78 10.28
CA GLY A 30 10.57 10.68 11.49
C GLY A 30 10.91 11.71 12.57
N SER A 31 11.78 12.68 12.26
CA SER A 31 12.23 13.73 13.19
C SER A 31 11.11 14.57 13.82
N GLU A 32 10.02 14.82 13.09
CA GLU A 32 8.86 15.49 13.67
C GLU A 32 8.08 14.61 14.65
N ALA A 33 8.02 13.28 14.43
CA ALA A 33 7.36 12.38 15.39
C ALA A 33 8.18 12.29 16.68
N LEU A 34 9.51 12.29 16.58
CA LEU A 34 10.39 12.37 17.73
C LEU A 34 10.26 13.72 18.47
N LEU A 35 10.11 14.84 17.75
CA LEU A 35 9.81 16.14 18.35
C LEU A 35 8.47 16.13 19.11
N GLU A 36 7.41 15.53 18.55
CA GLU A 36 6.15 15.37 19.29
C GLU A 36 6.31 14.53 20.55
N LEU A 37 7.10 13.46 20.47
CA LEU A 37 7.40 12.63 21.64
C LEU A 37 8.15 13.44 22.70
N PHE A 38 9.12 14.27 22.32
CA PHE A 38 9.80 15.17 23.25
C PHE A 38 8.84 16.17 23.90
N ASN A 39 7.94 16.80 23.14
CA ASN A 39 6.92 17.69 23.71
C ASN A 39 6.01 16.98 24.72
N LYS A 40 5.83 15.65 24.59
CA LYS A 40 5.11 14.85 25.59
C LYS A 40 6.00 14.45 26.75
N LEU A 41 7.26 14.13 26.51
CA LEU A 41 8.22 13.78 27.55
C LEU A 41 8.61 14.96 28.44
N GLU A 42 8.55 16.19 27.93
CA GLU A 42 8.70 17.43 28.71
C GLU A 42 7.69 17.48 29.89
N ASP A 43 6.50 16.88 29.74
CA ASP A 43 5.50 16.79 30.82
C ASP A 43 5.85 15.71 31.88
N PHE A 44 6.74 14.76 31.57
CA PHE A 44 7.04 13.57 32.42
C PHE A 44 8.46 13.56 32.98
N ASN A 45 9.41 14.12 32.23
CA ASN A 45 10.83 14.18 32.53
C ASN A 45 11.20 15.66 32.70
N ASP A 46 12.13 15.96 33.62
CA ASP A 46 12.64 17.32 33.85
C ASP A 46 13.55 17.76 32.69
N LEU A 47 12.93 18.16 31.59
CA LEU A 47 13.57 18.52 30.31
C LEU A 47 13.21 19.96 29.92
N THR A 48 14.17 20.66 29.32
CA THR A 48 13.93 22.01 28.75
C THR A 48 13.98 21.94 27.23
N MET A 49 12.88 22.27 26.56
CA MET A 49 12.83 22.27 25.09
C MET A 49 13.30 23.61 24.51
N GLU A 50 14.45 23.61 23.85
CA GLU A 50 14.99 24.79 23.16
C GLU A 50 14.43 24.90 21.73
N ARG A 51 13.48 25.81 21.52
CA ARG A 51 12.65 25.84 20.30
C ARG A 51 13.19 26.72 19.18
N GLU A 52 14.24 27.51 19.44
CA GLU A 52 14.78 28.47 18.46
C GLU A 52 15.23 27.78 17.17
N GLY A 53 15.93 26.64 17.28
CA GLY A 53 16.40 25.85 16.14
C GLY A 53 15.28 25.32 15.22
N LEU A 54 14.03 25.25 15.70
CA LEU A 54 12.87 24.85 14.89
C LEU A 54 12.40 25.95 13.92
N HIS A 55 12.80 27.20 14.18
CA HIS A 55 12.42 28.38 13.39
C HIS A 55 13.54 28.86 12.47
N ARG A 56 14.79 28.44 12.71
CA ARG A 56 15.94 28.82 11.89
C ARG A 56 15.81 28.30 10.45
N PRO A 57 16.15 29.14 9.44
CA PRO A 57 16.13 28.72 8.05
C PRO A 57 17.24 27.71 7.78
N THR A 58 16.93 26.65 7.05
CA THR A 58 17.90 25.62 6.70
C THR A 58 18.97 26.16 5.76
N LYS A 59 20.23 26.11 6.17
CA LYS A 59 21.41 26.33 5.31
C LYS A 59 22.08 25.00 4.99
N ARG A 60 22.59 24.87 3.76
CA ARG A 60 23.23 23.62 3.29
C ARG A 60 24.60 23.41 3.90
N GLN A 61 25.38 24.49 3.99
CA GLN A 61 26.65 24.55 4.69
C GLN A 61 26.65 25.83 5.51
N LEU A 62 27.11 25.74 6.76
CA LEU A 62 27.45 26.86 7.61
C LEU A 62 28.93 27.22 7.41
N GLU A 63 29.21 28.51 7.37
CA GLU A 63 30.58 29.01 7.43
C GLU A 63 31.20 28.70 8.79
N LYS A 64 32.54 28.68 8.89
CA LYS A 64 33.23 28.29 10.14
C LYS A 64 32.84 29.16 11.34
N HIS A 65 32.58 30.45 11.12
CA HIS A 65 32.13 31.36 12.19
C HIS A 65 30.69 31.07 12.64
N GLU A 66 29.79 30.72 11.71
CA GLU A 66 28.41 30.34 12.03
C GLU A 66 28.35 28.99 12.77
N GLN A 67 29.24 28.05 12.41
CA GLN A 67 29.40 26.78 13.14
C GLN A 67 29.83 27.03 14.58
N ARG A 68 30.78 27.95 14.79
CA ARG A 68 31.25 28.34 16.12
C ARG A 68 30.14 29.00 16.93
N GLU A 69 29.44 29.99 16.37
CA GLU A 69 28.33 30.69 17.06
C GLU A 69 27.24 29.71 17.51
N LEU A 70 26.89 28.74 16.66
CA LEU A 70 25.93 27.71 17.02
C LEU A 70 26.47 26.76 18.09
N ALA A 71 27.74 26.37 18.02
CA ALA A 71 28.36 25.53 19.04
C ALA A 71 28.45 26.25 20.39
N GLU A 72 28.82 27.53 20.42
CA GLU A 72 28.84 28.39 21.61
C GLU A 72 27.43 28.44 22.23
N THR A 73 26.42 28.74 21.41
CA THR A 73 25.00 28.76 21.84
C THR A 73 24.58 27.43 22.49
N ILE A 74 24.90 26.30 21.85
CA ILE A 74 24.52 24.97 22.37
C ILE A 74 25.27 24.65 23.68
N SER A 75 26.51 25.10 23.82
CA SER A 75 27.33 24.86 25.00
C SER A 75 26.89 25.64 26.24
N GLU A 76 26.14 26.72 26.05
CA GLU A 76 25.63 27.58 27.13
C GLU A 76 24.25 27.14 27.66
N PHE A 77 23.59 26.17 27.02
CA PHE A 77 22.30 25.68 27.48
C PHE A 77 22.42 24.95 28.83
N VAL A 78 21.35 25.04 29.62
CA VAL A 78 21.25 24.37 30.92
C VAL A 78 21.21 22.85 30.74
N GLU A 79 21.73 22.11 31.73
CA GLU A 79 21.65 20.65 31.70
C GLU A 79 20.20 20.16 31.64
N GLY A 80 19.94 19.15 30.80
CA GLY A 80 18.60 18.66 30.51
C GLY A 80 17.93 19.38 29.34
N SER A 81 18.58 20.37 28.72
CA SER A 81 18.08 21.01 27.50
C SER A 81 18.12 20.08 26.29
N VAL A 82 17.09 20.18 25.45
CA VAL A 82 16.95 19.48 24.17
C VAL A 82 16.92 20.51 23.06
N TYR A 83 17.99 20.54 22.25
CA TYR A 83 18.11 21.42 21.09
C TYR A 83 17.92 20.64 19.79
N ILE A 84 17.05 21.14 18.90
CA ILE A 84 16.66 20.46 17.67
C ILE A 84 16.76 21.43 16.48
N GLU A 85 17.64 21.13 15.53
CA GLU A 85 17.84 21.97 14.34
C GLU A 85 18.15 21.14 13.09
N HIS A 86 17.72 21.62 11.92
CA HIS A 86 18.12 21.07 10.63
C HIS A 86 19.50 21.60 10.21
N VAL A 87 20.56 20.97 10.72
CA VAL A 87 21.97 21.35 10.47
C VAL A 87 22.85 20.10 10.34
N ASN A 88 23.97 20.22 9.62
CA ASN A 88 24.95 19.13 9.52
C ASN A 88 25.74 18.98 10.83
N TRP A 89 26.46 17.88 10.99
CA TRP A 89 27.33 17.65 12.14
C TRP A 89 28.36 18.77 12.32
N ILE A 90 28.65 19.12 13.58
CA ILE A 90 29.57 20.19 13.99
C ILE A 90 30.60 19.58 14.93
N ASP A 91 31.87 19.94 14.73
CA ASP A 91 32.97 19.51 15.59
C ASP A 91 33.16 20.52 16.74
N PHE A 92 32.60 20.23 17.92
CA PHE A 92 32.74 21.09 19.10
C PHE A 92 34.19 21.15 19.60
N GLU A 93 34.92 20.03 19.49
CA GLU A 93 36.31 19.93 19.93
C GLU A 93 37.22 20.84 19.07
N ALA A 94 36.90 21.01 17.78
CA ALA A 94 37.61 21.93 16.90
C ALA A 94 37.46 23.43 17.26
N PHE A 95 36.53 23.76 18.18
CA PHE A 95 36.30 25.12 18.68
C PHE A 95 36.65 25.26 20.17
N ASP A 96 37.27 24.25 20.78
CA ASP A 96 37.57 24.21 22.23
C ASP A 96 36.29 24.33 23.10
N LEU A 97 35.17 23.78 22.63
CA LEU A 97 33.88 23.83 23.30
C LEU A 97 33.43 22.44 23.77
N PRO A 98 32.62 22.37 24.85
CA PRO A 98 32.24 21.10 25.41
C PRO A 98 31.17 20.40 24.57
N LYS A 99 31.34 19.08 24.43
CA LYS A 99 30.55 18.28 23.50
C LYS A 99 29.17 17.88 24.05
N PRO A 100 28.07 18.13 23.32
CA PRO A 100 26.73 17.68 23.71
C PRO A 100 26.48 16.20 23.38
N ILE A 101 25.34 15.67 23.86
CA ILE A 101 24.85 14.34 23.51
C ILE A 101 24.21 14.38 22.12
N TYR A 102 24.96 13.91 21.11
CA TYR A 102 24.46 13.80 19.74
C TYR A 102 23.51 12.63 19.55
N ILE A 103 22.33 12.90 18.98
CA ILE A 103 21.42 11.87 18.47
C ILE A 103 20.99 12.17 17.04
N ASN A 104 20.56 11.14 16.31
CA ASN A 104 19.87 11.36 15.04
C ASN A 104 18.95 10.19 14.69
N LEU A 105 18.26 10.30 13.55
CA LEU A 105 17.46 9.24 12.96
C LEU A 105 17.85 9.00 11.50
N VAL A 106 17.77 7.73 11.08
CA VAL A 106 17.88 7.31 9.68
C VAL A 106 16.60 6.67 9.14
N ARG A 107 16.54 6.50 7.82
CA ARG A 107 15.40 5.96 7.07
C ARG A 107 15.89 5.47 5.71
N ASP A 108 15.21 4.50 5.10
CA ASP A 108 15.47 4.08 3.72
C ASP A 108 15.63 5.31 2.78
N PRO A 109 16.78 5.44 2.08
CA PRO A 109 17.09 6.63 1.28
C PRO A 109 16.09 6.90 0.15
N VAL A 110 15.58 5.85 -0.51
CA VAL A 110 14.62 5.97 -1.63
C VAL A 110 13.26 6.38 -1.09
N GLU A 111 12.77 5.72 -0.03
CA GLU A 111 11.51 6.09 0.62
C GLU A 111 11.51 7.53 1.14
N ARG A 112 12.68 8.02 1.56
CA ARG A 112 12.89 9.39 2.02
C ARG A 112 12.72 10.42 0.90
N VAL A 113 13.33 10.22 -0.27
CA VAL A 113 13.16 11.15 -1.41
C VAL A 113 11.76 11.11 -1.99
N ILE A 114 11.12 9.93 -2.02
CA ILE A 114 9.71 9.82 -2.40
C ILE A 114 8.84 10.58 -1.38
N SER A 115 9.12 10.42 -0.07
CA SER A 115 8.40 11.15 0.98
C SER A 115 8.54 12.66 0.82
N TRP A 116 9.73 13.15 0.46
CA TRP A 116 9.99 14.54 0.16
C TRP A 116 9.19 15.03 -1.05
N TYR A 117 9.18 14.28 -2.15
CA TYR A 117 8.51 14.64 -3.40
C TYR A 117 7.01 14.95 -3.21
N PHE A 118 6.30 14.12 -2.43
CA PHE A 118 4.88 14.34 -2.13
C PHE A 118 4.66 15.36 -1.01
N TYR A 119 5.61 15.49 -0.08
CA TYR A 119 5.53 16.49 0.98
C TYR A 119 5.65 17.92 0.41
N SER A 120 6.58 18.16 -0.51
CA SER A 120 6.77 19.47 -1.13
C SER A 120 5.52 19.92 -1.90
N ARG A 121 4.80 18.97 -2.49
CA ARG A 121 3.53 19.17 -3.22
C ARG A 121 2.28 19.11 -2.35
N GLY A 122 2.40 18.88 -1.04
CA GLY A 122 1.25 18.73 -0.15
C GLY A 122 0.50 20.05 0.06
N ALA A 123 -0.84 20.01 0.01
CA ALA A 123 -1.69 21.20 0.14
C ALA A 123 -1.50 21.90 1.50
N TYR A 124 -1.37 21.12 2.57
CA TYR A 124 -1.13 21.61 3.93
C TYR A 124 0.11 22.50 4.03
N LYS A 125 1.27 22.00 3.55
CA LYS A 125 2.55 22.72 3.58
C LYS A 125 2.44 24.03 2.78
N ASN A 126 1.93 23.92 1.55
CA ASN A 126 1.82 25.06 0.65
C ASN A 126 0.86 26.14 1.18
N ALA A 127 -0.26 25.75 1.79
CA ALA A 127 -1.19 26.70 2.39
C ALA A 127 -0.55 27.47 3.56
N ILE A 128 0.29 26.83 4.38
CA ILE A 128 1.06 27.52 5.43
C ILE A 128 2.07 28.48 4.79
N GLU A 129 2.78 28.02 3.77
CA GLU A 129 3.82 28.77 3.08
C GLU A 129 3.27 30.05 2.43
N TYR A 130 2.16 29.97 1.70
CA TYR A 130 1.49 31.13 1.10
C TYR A 130 0.79 32.04 2.13
N ARG A 131 0.42 31.52 3.31
CA ARG A 131 -0.10 32.37 4.40
C ARG A 131 0.99 33.19 5.07
N LYS A 132 2.18 32.61 5.25
CA LYS A 132 3.36 33.32 5.77
C LYS A 132 3.86 34.36 4.78
N ASN A 133 3.89 34.01 3.49
CA ASN A 133 4.38 34.88 2.42
C ASN A 133 3.32 34.98 1.29
N PRO A 134 2.31 35.88 1.41
CA PRO A 134 1.21 36.00 0.45
C PRO A 134 1.65 36.29 -0.99
N ASP A 135 2.74 37.03 -1.17
CA ASP A 135 3.26 37.44 -2.49
C ASP A 135 4.07 36.34 -3.18
N LYS A 136 4.27 35.19 -2.52
CA LYS A 136 5.04 34.09 -3.10
C LYS A 136 4.28 33.50 -4.30
N PRO A 137 4.93 33.37 -5.49
CA PRO A 137 4.25 32.89 -6.69
C PRO A 137 3.76 31.46 -6.50
N ILE A 138 2.49 31.24 -6.81
CA ILE A 138 1.85 29.94 -6.72
C ILE A 138 2.32 29.06 -7.87
N LYS A 139 2.76 27.83 -7.57
CA LYS A 139 3.16 26.84 -8.58
C LYS A 139 1.99 26.42 -9.45
N SER A 140 2.26 26.02 -10.70
CA SER A 140 1.21 25.59 -11.65
C SER A 140 0.47 24.34 -11.19
N ALA A 141 -0.76 24.15 -11.69
CA ALA A 141 -1.56 22.96 -11.40
C ALA A 141 -0.84 21.65 -11.84
N GLU A 142 -0.11 21.71 -12.96
CA GLU A 142 0.70 20.61 -13.48
C GLU A 142 1.79 20.17 -12.50
N TRP A 143 2.48 21.13 -11.86
CA TRP A 143 3.52 20.82 -10.87
C TRP A 143 2.96 20.02 -9.69
N TYR A 144 1.74 20.31 -9.24
CA TYR A 144 1.06 19.59 -8.17
C TYR A 144 0.50 18.23 -8.60
N LYS A 145 0.11 18.07 -9.87
CA LYS A 145 -0.42 16.82 -10.43
C LYS A 145 0.66 15.82 -10.84
N LYS A 146 1.90 16.29 -11.04
CA LYS A 146 3.02 15.50 -11.56
C LYS A 146 3.21 14.17 -10.82
N ASP A 147 3.16 13.07 -11.57
CA ASP A 147 3.32 11.72 -11.06
C ASP A 147 4.79 11.35 -10.88
N PHE A 148 5.13 10.73 -9.75
CA PHE A 148 6.52 10.40 -9.42
C PHE A 148 7.09 9.29 -10.32
N ASN A 149 6.28 8.29 -10.70
CA ASN A 149 6.74 7.21 -11.58
C ASN A 149 7.09 7.79 -12.96
N GLU A 150 6.23 8.67 -13.49
CA GLU A 150 6.48 9.35 -14.76
C GLU A 150 7.70 10.28 -14.66
N CYS A 151 7.84 11.04 -13.57
CA CYS A 151 8.99 11.93 -13.34
C CYS A 151 10.34 11.19 -13.42
N VAL A 152 10.42 9.98 -12.86
CA VAL A 152 11.63 9.16 -12.91
C VAL A 152 11.84 8.55 -14.30
N ARG A 153 10.78 8.02 -14.92
CA ARG A 153 10.86 7.36 -16.24
C ARG A 153 11.18 8.34 -17.36
N SER A 154 10.66 9.56 -17.31
CA SER A 154 10.95 10.61 -18.30
C SER A 154 12.33 11.23 -18.13
N GLY A 155 13.02 10.93 -17.02
CA GLY A 155 14.31 11.54 -16.70
C GLY A 155 14.17 13.02 -16.36
N ASP A 156 13.08 13.45 -15.74
CA ASP A 156 12.90 14.84 -15.36
C ASP A 156 13.99 15.29 -14.35
N PRO A 157 14.61 16.48 -14.52
CA PRO A 157 15.72 16.93 -13.69
C PRO A 157 15.48 16.90 -12.18
N GLU A 158 14.24 17.05 -11.71
CA GLU A 158 13.95 16.99 -10.26
C GLU A 158 13.97 15.58 -9.67
N CYS A 159 13.80 14.56 -10.52
CA CYS A 159 13.79 13.14 -10.16
C CYS A 159 15.07 12.41 -10.59
N GLN A 160 16.08 13.14 -11.03
CA GLN A 160 17.40 12.60 -11.35
C GLN A 160 18.33 12.62 -10.12
N TYR A 161 18.84 11.42 -9.78
CA TYR A 161 19.75 11.23 -8.66
C TYR A 161 21.13 10.83 -9.20
N VAL A 162 21.91 11.80 -9.65
CA VAL A 162 23.21 11.55 -10.31
C VAL A 162 24.33 11.47 -9.25
N PRO A 163 25.05 10.34 -9.12
CA PRO A 163 26.20 10.22 -8.21
C PRO A 163 27.24 11.32 -8.44
N PHE A 164 27.92 11.73 -7.37
CA PHE A 164 28.90 12.83 -7.32
C PHE A 164 28.37 14.22 -7.69
N SER A 165 27.06 14.36 -7.98
CA SER A 165 26.48 15.69 -8.21
C SER A 165 26.57 16.55 -6.95
N VAL A 166 27.08 17.77 -7.10
CA VAL A 166 27.08 18.79 -6.04
C VAL A 166 25.92 19.77 -6.19
N LYS A 167 25.43 19.98 -7.42
CA LYS A 167 24.26 20.83 -7.71
C LYS A 167 22.95 20.05 -7.56
N ASP A 168 21.94 20.69 -7.00
CA ASP A 168 20.60 20.12 -6.86
C ASP A 168 19.58 20.98 -7.60
N PHE A 169 18.73 20.35 -8.42
CA PHE A 169 17.66 21.03 -9.13
C PHE A 169 16.51 21.47 -8.18
N VAL A 170 16.28 20.69 -7.11
CA VAL A 170 15.35 20.99 -6.02
C VAL A 170 16.10 20.88 -4.70
N GLY A 171 15.71 21.70 -3.70
CA GLY A 171 16.38 21.79 -2.39
C GLY A 171 16.82 20.44 -1.79
N ASN A 172 17.98 20.49 -1.12
CA ASN A 172 18.83 19.35 -0.77
C ASN A 172 18.24 18.45 0.34
N PHE A 173 17.41 17.48 -0.07
CA PHE A 173 16.90 16.42 0.82
C PHE A 173 17.22 15.02 0.30
N LYS A 174 18.14 14.87 -0.65
CA LYS A 174 18.53 13.56 -1.21
C LYS A 174 19.76 12.93 -0.54
N ARG A 175 20.60 13.75 0.11
CA ARG A 175 21.78 13.31 0.89
C ARG A 175 21.41 13.17 2.35
N GLN A 176 21.42 11.94 2.86
CA GLN A 176 21.26 11.70 4.29
C GLN A 176 22.61 11.76 4.99
N THR A 177 23.63 11.22 4.33
CA THR A 177 25.03 11.23 4.74
C THR A 177 25.55 12.62 5.09
N LEU A 178 25.13 13.66 4.36
CA LEU A 178 25.55 15.05 4.59
C LEU A 178 25.30 15.53 6.04
N PHE A 179 24.18 15.13 6.65
CA PHE A 179 23.84 15.52 8.02
C PHE A 179 24.81 14.95 9.06
N PHE A 180 25.52 13.87 8.74
CA PHE A 180 26.45 13.18 9.63
C PHE A 180 27.91 13.44 9.24
N CYS A 181 28.19 13.61 7.96
CA CYS A 181 29.53 13.94 7.45
C CYS A 181 29.98 15.34 7.89
N GLY A 182 29.04 16.29 7.98
CA GLY A 182 29.34 17.65 8.44
C GLY A 182 29.58 18.63 7.30
N HIS A 183 30.48 19.58 7.54
CA HIS A 183 30.63 20.78 6.72
C HIS A 183 31.79 20.75 5.71
N HIS A 184 32.51 19.63 5.61
CA HIS A 184 33.61 19.48 4.66
C HIS A 184 33.12 19.42 3.20
N ASP A 185 33.93 19.89 2.25
CA ASP A 185 33.57 19.89 0.82
C ASP A 185 33.36 18.46 0.29
N ASP A 186 34.11 17.49 0.80
CA ASP A 186 33.95 16.07 0.46
C ASP A 186 32.59 15.47 0.88
N CYS A 187 31.85 16.15 1.75
CA CYS A 187 30.49 15.77 2.15
C CYS A 187 29.42 16.18 1.11
N ILE A 188 29.74 17.13 0.23
CA ILE A 188 28.79 17.75 -0.70
C ILE A 188 28.40 16.82 -1.87
N PRO A 189 29.32 16.07 -2.50
CA PRO A 189 28.97 15.20 -3.62
C PRO A 189 27.99 14.10 -3.21
N PHE A 190 26.89 13.97 -3.96
CA PHE A 190 25.86 12.96 -3.68
C PHE A 190 26.41 11.54 -3.83
N ASN A 191 26.04 10.63 -2.92
CA ASN A 191 26.42 9.22 -2.99
C ASN A 191 27.95 9.03 -3.06
N SER A 192 28.73 9.86 -2.36
CA SER A 192 30.19 9.81 -2.30
C SER A 192 30.68 8.79 -1.27
N PRO A 193 31.64 7.91 -1.61
CA PRO A 193 32.28 7.01 -0.64
C PRO A 193 33.02 7.77 0.47
N ALA A 194 33.67 8.90 0.16
CA ALA A 194 34.39 9.72 1.14
C ALA A 194 33.42 10.30 2.18
N ALA A 195 32.29 10.86 1.72
CA ALA A 195 31.25 11.38 2.60
C ALA A 195 30.68 10.30 3.53
N VAL A 196 30.47 9.09 3.01
CA VAL A 196 30.00 7.95 3.81
C VAL A 196 31.01 7.54 4.87
N GLN A 197 32.29 7.48 4.50
CA GLN A 197 33.32 7.07 5.45
C GLN A 197 33.45 8.07 6.61
N MET A 198 33.52 9.37 6.31
CA MET A 198 33.50 10.41 7.34
C MET A 198 32.24 10.35 8.21
N ALA A 199 31.06 10.18 7.60
CA ALA A 199 29.81 10.04 8.32
C ALA A 199 29.80 8.82 9.26
N LYS A 200 30.34 7.68 8.82
CA LYS A 200 30.47 6.46 9.64
C LYS A 200 31.38 6.70 10.85
N GLU A 201 32.50 7.36 10.63
CA GLU A 201 33.46 7.72 11.68
C GLU A 201 32.83 8.64 12.73
N HIS A 202 32.14 9.70 12.32
CA HIS A 202 31.43 10.60 13.24
C HIS A 202 30.31 9.86 14.00
N VAL A 203 29.54 8.98 13.35
CA VAL A 203 28.51 8.16 14.01
C VAL A 203 29.10 7.23 15.08
N GLU A 204 30.27 6.64 14.82
CA GLU A 204 30.96 5.79 15.80
C GLU A 204 31.61 6.58 16.92
N ARG A 205 32.18 7.74 16.62
CA ARG A 205 32.91 8.57 17.58
C ARG A 205 31.97 9.37 18.49
N ASP A 206 30.96 10.01 17.91
CA ASP A 206 30.27 11.17 18.50
C ASP A 206 28.79 10.92 18.82
N TYR A 207 28.08 10.12 18.00
CA TYR A 207 26.65 9.91 18.21
C TYR A 207 26.37 8.87 19.29
N ALA A 208 25.55 9.24 20.29
CA ALA A 208 25.05 8.36 21.33
C ALA A 208 24.17 7.26 20.73
N VAL A 209 23.14 7.65 19.99
CA VAL A 209 22.22 6.73 19.31
C VAL A 209 21.79 7.34 17.97
N VAL A 210 21.87 6.54 16.92
CA VAL A 210 21.28 6.84 15.60
C VAL A 210 20.17 5.82 15.36
N GLY A 211 18.93 6.26 15.57
CA GLY A 211 17.74 5.41 15.50
C GLY A 211 17.14 5.27 14.10
N SER A 212 16.09 4.48 13.97
CA SER A 212 15.19 4.50 12.80
C SER A 212 13.74 4.41 13.25
N TRP A 213 12.87 5.25 12.68
CA TRP A 213 11.43 5.17 12.93
C TRP A 213 10.77 3.97 12.24
N GLU A 214 11.49 3.30 11.33
CA GLU A 214 11.08 2.01 10.78
C GLU A 214 11.13 0.91 11.85
N ASP A 215 11.96 1.08 12.89
CA ASP A 215 12.12 0.17 14.02
C ASP A 215 11.86 0.89 15.34
N THR A 216 10.73 1.61 15.42
CA THR A 216 10.42 2.53 16.53
C THR A 216 10.62 1.87 17.91
N ASN A 217 10.13 0.63 18.11
CA ASN A 217 10.27 -0.07 19.39
C ASN A 217 11.74 -0.31 19.80
N ILE A 218 12.59 -0.70 18.85
CA ILE A 218 14.02 -0.93 19.08
C ILE A 218 14.71 0.40 19.39
N THR A 219 14.43 1.42 18.58
CA THR A 219 14.95 2.78 18.73
C THR A 219 14.63 3.34 20.11
N LEU A 220 13.37 3.29 20.55
CA LEU A 220 12.96 3.79 21.86
C LEU A 220 13.58 3.00 23.02
N THR A 221 13.70 1.68 22.89
CA THR A 221 14.36 0.85 23.92
C THR A 221 15.84 1.22 24.07
N VAL A 222 16.54 1.46 22.96
CA VAL A 222 17.95 1.88 22.99
C VAL A 222 18.07 3.28 23.57
N PHE A 223 17.23 4.23 23.16
CA PHE A 223 17.22 5.58 23.74
C PHE A 223 16.99 5.56 25.26
N GLU A 224 15.97 4.85 25.74
CA GLU A 224 15.65 4.71 27.17
C GLU A 224 16.82 4.22 28.02
N LYS A 225 17.65 3.32 27.48
CA LYS A 225 18.74 2.70 28.24
C LYS A 225 20.07 3.42 28.10
N TYR A 226 20.36 4.01 26.94
CA TYR A 226 21.63 4.70 26.69
C TYR A 226 21.58 6.19 27.08
N ILE A 227 20.39 6.79 27.12
CA ILE A 227 20.18 8.21 27.41
C ILE A 227 18.95 8.40 28.33
N PRO A 228 18.96 7.81 29.54
CA PRO A 228 17.76 7.69 30.39
C PRO A 228 17.18 9.04 30.82
N ARG A 229 17.98 10.06 31.14
CA ARG A 229 17.48 11.39 31.55
C ARG A 229 16.45 11.95 30.57
N PHE A 230 16.73 11.82 29.27
CA PHE A 230 15.90 12.36 28.19
C PHE A 230 14.77 11.45 27.75
N PHE A 231 14.94 10.13 27.89
CA PHE A 231 14.06 9.15 27.27
C PHE A 231 13.40 8.16 28.23
N GLN A 232 13.60 8.26 29.54
CA GLN A 232 12.95 7.38 30.49
C GLN A 232 11.43 7.39 30.28
N GLY A 233 10.84 6.20 30.12
CA GLY A 233 9.41 6.03 29.86
C GLY A 233 8.95 6.38 28.45
N ALA A 234 9.85 6.73 27.51
CA ALA A 234 9.53 7.12 26.14
C ALA A 234 8.67 6.10 25.39
N LYS A 235 8.90 4.80 25.57
CA LYS A 235 8.09 3.75 24.97
C LYS A 235 6.65 3.77 25.47
N THR A 236 6.47 3.89 26.78
CA THR A 236 5.14 3.98 27.39
C THR A 236 4.41 5.24 26.94
N VAL A 237 5.07 6.40 26.96
CA VAL A 237 4.50 7.67 26.49
C VAL A 237 4.13 7.58 25.01
N PHE A 238 4.98 6.97 24.19
CA PHE A 238 4.74 6.73 22.77
C PHE A 238 3.53 5.82 22.55
N GLU A 239 3.38 4.73 23.30
CA GLU A 239 2.25 3.80 23.19
C GLU A 239 0.93 4.48 23.58
N ILE A 240 0.91 5.26 24.68
CA ILE A 240 -0.28 6.00 25.15
C ILE A 240 -0.69 7.06 24.12
N HIS A 241 0.27 7.82 23.59
CA HIS A 241 0.01 8.96 22.70
C HIS A 241 0.24 8.64 21.22
N ASN A 242 0.27 7.35 20.84
CA ASN A 242 0.66 6.90 19.51
C ASN A 242 -0.12 7.60 18.40
N ASN A 243 -1.43 7.79 18.60
CA ASN A 243 -2.28 8.49 17.64
C ASN A 243 -1.89 9.96 17.47
N GLN A 244 -1.51 10.68 18.53
CA GLN A 244 -1.10 12.09 18.42
C GLN A 244 0.30 12.22 17.81
N ILE A 245 1.23 11.35 18.23
CA ILE A 245 2.63 11.35 17.82
C ILE A 245 2.77 10.91 16.34
N THR A 246 2.02 9.90 15.91
CA THR A 246 2.17 9.34 14.54
C THR A 246 1.22 9.94 13.50
N ASN A 247 0.04 10.44 13.88
CA ASN A 247 -0.92 10.98 12.90
C ASN A 247 -0.55 12.38 12.39
N ARG A 248 0.34 13.12 13.06
CA ARG A 248 0.79 14.42 12.53
C ARG A 248 1.47 14.27 11.17
N ASN A 249 2.06 13.12 10.83
CA ASN A 249 3.00 13.03 9.71
C ASN A 249 2.96 11.78 8.82
N LYS A 250 2.02 10.85 9.03
CA LYS A 250 1.72 9.90 7.96
C LYS A 250 1.17 10.70 6.78
N ASN A 251 1.97 10.86 5.73
CA ASN A 251 1.46 11.26 4.43
C ASN A 251 0.65 10.07 3.88
N LYS A 252 -0.50 9.77 4.50
CA LYS A 252 -1.40 8.67 4.13
C LYS A 252 -1.76 8.78 2.65
N ARG A 253 -1.75 10.01 2.12
CA ARG A 253 -1.99 10.42 0.74
C ARG A 253 -0.86 10.08 -0.24
N LYS A 254 0.21 9.36 0.16
CA LYS A 254 1.30 8.95 -0.72
C LYS A 254 0.83 7.82 -1.67
N PRO A 255 0.89 8.01 -3.00
CA PRO A 255 0.63 6.94 -3.97
C PRO A 255 1.55 5.73 -3.79
N LYS A 256 1.08 4.57 -4.26
CA LYS A 256 1.95 3.42 -4.50
C LYS A 256 2.92 3.76 -5.64
N ILE A 257 4.21 3.60 -5.38
CA ILE A 257 5.28 3.75 -6.37
C ILE A 257 5.63 2.37 -6.93
N ASP A 258 5.85 2.30 -8.23
CA ASP A 258 6.10 1.04 -8.93
C ASP A 258 7.47 0.47 -8.52
N ALA A 259 7.58 -0.86 -8.46
CA ALA A 259 8.79 -1.52 -7.98
C ALA A 259 10.00 -1.28 -8.89
N ASP A 260 9.79 -1.25 -10.21
CA ASP A 260 10.81 -0.91 -11.20
C ASP A 260 11.33 0.52 -11.00
N VAL A 261 10.45 1.48 -10.71
CA VAL A 261 10.83 2.87 -10.45
C VAL A 261 11.69 2.98 -9.19
N LYS A 262 11.33 2.28 -8.11
CA LYS A 262 12.16 2.23 -6.89
C LYS A 262 13.53 1.63 -7.20
N GLU A 263 13.58 0.58 -8.00
CA GLU A 263 14.83 -0.09 -8.38
C GLU A 263 15.71 0.80 -9.27
N MET A 264 15.12 1.54 -10.21
CA MET A 264 15.84 2.53 -11.03
C MET A 264 16.56 3.57 -10.17
N ILE A 265 15.88 4.08 -9.13
CA ILE A 265 16.47 5.04 -8.20
C ILE A 265 17.52 4.36 -7.32
N ARG A 266 17.22 3.18 -6.77
CA ARG A 266 18.07 2.44 -5.84
C ARG A 266 19.50 2.26 -6.36
N LYS A 267 19.66 2.03 -7.67
CA LYS A 267 20.96 1.92 -8.35
C LYS A 267 21.89 3.11 -8.13
N ASN A 268 21.34 4.31 -7.92
CA ASN A 268 22.12 5.53 -7.72
C ASN A 268 22.31 5.92 -6.25
N PHE A 269 21.84 5.10 -5.31
CA PHE A 269 21.91 5.33 -3.85
C PHE A 269 22.80 4.32 -3.12
N THR A 270 23.71 3.64 -3.82
CA THR A 270 24.54 2.56 -3.27
C THR A 270 25.24 2.92 -1.95
N ASN A 271 25.90 4.08 -1.90
CA ASN A 271 26.65 4.55 -0.73
C ASN A 271 25.72 5.13 0.35
N GLU A 272 24.61 5.77 -0.03
CA GLU A 272 23.58 6.17 0.93
C GLU A 272 22.95 4.93 1.63
N TYR A 273 22.75 3.82 0.91
CA TYR A 273 22.29 2.55 1.48
C TYR A 273 23.34 1.90 2.37
N ASP A 274 24.61 1.93 2.00
CA ASP A 274 25.71 1.46 2.85
C ASP A 274 25.73 2.20 4.20
N PHE A 275 25.60 3.54 4.18
CA PHE A 275 25.49 4.34 5.40
C PHE A 275 24.22 4.02 6.21
N TYR A 276 23.06 3.89 5.55
CA TYR A 276 21.80 3.51 6.21
C TYR A 276 21.91 2.16 6.92
N TYR A 277 22.44 1.13 6.24
CA TYR A 277 22.59 -0.20 6.82
C TYR A 277 23.64 -0.22 7.93
N PHE A 278 24.71 0.54 7.82
CA PHE A 278 25.67 0.73 8.91
C PHE A 278 24.99 1.27 10.18
N CYS A 279 24.19 2.35 10.06
CA CYS A 279 23.47 2.92 11.19
C CYS A 279 22.47 1.92 11.81
N LYS A 280 21.72 1.22 10.96
CA LYS A 280 20.81 0.14 11.40
C LYS A 280 21.56 -0.96 12.14
N GLN A 281 22.65 -1.48 11.58
CA GLN A 281 23.48 -2.50 12.24
C GLN A 281 24.00 -2.01 13.60
N ARG A 282 24.43 -0.74 13.70
CA ARG A 282 24.86 -0.15 14.97
C ARG A 282 23.72 -0.10 16.00
N LEU A 283 22.53 0.30 15.59
CA LEU A 283 21.33 0.31 16.44
C LEU A 283 20.99 -1.09 16.97
N TYR A 284 20.96 -2.11 16.10
CA TYR A 284 20.72 -3.49 16.53
C TYR A 284 21.82 -4.02 17.46
N LYS A 285 23.09 -3.68 17.19
CA LYS A 285 24.20 -4.01 18.11
C LYS A 285 23.97 -3.41 19.50
N GLN A 286 23.57 -2.13 19.58
CA GLN A 286 23.23 -1.48 20.85
C GLN A 286 22.07 -2.18 21.56
N TYR A 287 21.00 -2.48 20.83
CA TYR A 287 19.83 -3.19 21.35
C TYR A 287 20.17 -4.58 21.89
N LEU A 288 20.91 -5.39 21.13
CA LEU A 288 21.33 -6.73 21.52
C LEU A 288 22.26 -6.71 22.74
N ALA A 289 23.13 -5.70 22.85
CA ALA A 289 24.02 -5.56 24.00
C ALA A 289 23.28 -5.24 25.31
N LEU A 290 22.13 -4.55 25.25
CA LEU A 290 21.30 -4.26 26.42
C LEU A 290 20.60 -5.49 27.00
N HIS A 291 20.22 -6.43 26.14
CA HIS A 291 19.43 -7.61 26.53
C HIS A 291 20.28 -8.74 27.13
N SER A 292 21.58 -8.50 27.37
CA SER A 292 22.51 -9.47 27.98
C SER A 292 22.33 -10.88 27.45
N PHE A 293 22.15 -11.02 26.14
CA PHE A 293 22.14 -12.33 25.51
C PHE A 293 23.57 -12.88 25.60
N THR A 294 23.87 -13.62 26.67
CA THR A 294 25.00 -14.54 26.58
C THR A 294 24.72 -15.43 25.38
N THR A 295 25.68 -15.62 24.48
CA THR A 295 25.48 -16.55 23.34
C THR A 295 25.12 -17.97 23.80
N LYS A 296 25.36 -18.30 25.08
CA LYS A 296 24.87 -19.49 25.76
C LYS A 296 23.35 -19.49 26.03
N SER A 297 22.72 -18.35 26.32
CA SER A 297 21.27 -18.28 26.61
C SER A 297 20.39 -18.32 25.36
N LEU A 298 20.91 -17.90 24.20
CA LEU A 298 20.22 -18.00 22.89
C LEU A 298 20.49 -19.32 22.15
N ASN A 299 21.53 -20.05 22.53
CA ASN A 299 21.87 -21.32 21.89
C ASN A 299 21.16 -22.48 22.61
N ASN A 300 19.93 -22.76 22.20
CA ASN A 300 19.16 -23.89 22.70
C ASN A 300 19.66 -25.26 22.18
N THR A 301 20.68 -25.32 21.31
CA THR A 301 21.27 -26.62 20.89
C THR A 301 21.80 -27.41 22.09
N ARG A 302 22.27 -26.72 23.15
CA ARG A 302 22.70 -27.36 24.39
C ARG A 302 21.56 -27.88 25.28
N LYS A 303 20.31 -27.55 24.95
CA LYS A 303 19.10 -28.01 25.64
C LYS A 303 18.45 -29.21 24.93
N ALA A 304 19.06 -29.71 23.85
CA ALA A 304 18.66 -30.98 23.26
C ALA A 304 19.33 -32.13 24.04
N ASP A 305 18.59 -33.21 24.24
CA ASP A 305 19.07 -34.40 24.97
C ASP A 305 19.71 -35.43 24.02
N ILE A 306 19.45 -35.31 22.72
CA ILE A 306 19.98 -36.21 21.69
C ILE A 306 20.42 -35.45 20.43
N ASP A 307 21.49 -35.93 19.81
CA ASP A 307 22.09 -35.40 18.59
C ASP A 307 21.35 -35.82 17.31
N ILE A 308 20.04 -35.55 17.26
CA ILE A 308 19.18 -35.73 16.09
C ILE A 308 18.64 -34.37 15.69
N LEU A 309 18.84 -33.97 14.43
CA LEU A 309 18.28 -32.72 13.92
C LEU A 309 16.83 -32.96 13.49
N PHE A 310 15.87 -32.29 14.13
CA PHE A 310 14.48 -32.35 13.73
C PHE A 310 14.05 -31.03 13.08
N PHE A 311 13.82 -31.07 11.77
CA PHE A 311 13.26 -29.97 11.01
C PHE A 311 11.76 -30.22 10.76
N ASN A 312 10.92 -29.76 11.71
CA ASN A 312 9.47 -29.85 11.61
C ASN A 312 8.92 -28.77 10.65
N ARG A 313 9.26 -28.94 9.37
CA ARG A 313 9.25 -27.87 8.37
C ARG A 313 7.87 -27.27 8.11
N CYS A 314 7.82 -25.94 8.18
CA CYS A 314 6.73 -25.18 7.62
C CYS A 314 6.73 -25.25 6.06
N ALA A 315 5.57 -25.19 5.42
CA ALA A 315 5.48 -25.15 3.96
C ALA A 315 5.74 -23.73 3.42
N LYS A 316 6.33 -23.63 2.21
CA LYS A 316 6.52 -22.37 1.45
C LYS A 316 7.40 -21.29 2.12
N VAL A 317 8.23 -21.69 3.08
CA VAL A 317 9.22 -20.85 3.78
C VAL A 317 10.66 -21.01 3.24
N GLY A 318 10.82 -21.59 2.05
CA GLY A 318 12.12 -22.05 1.56
C GLY A 318 12.52 -23.46 2.04
N SER A 319 11.58 -24.20 2.63
CA SER A 319 11.86 -25.51 3.22
C SER A 319 12.31 -26.59 2.23
N GLU A 320 11.93 -26.50 0.95
CA GLU A 320 12.46 -27.39 -0.10
C GLU A 320 13.94 -27.10 -0.40
N ALA A 321 14.32 -25.81 -0.47
CA ALA A 321 15.71 -25.41 -0.67
C ALA A 321 16.58 -25.82 0.53
N MET A 322 16.07 -25.66 1.76
CA MET A 322 16.75 -26.16 2.96
C MET A 322 16.85 -27.69 2.99
N THR A 323 15.85 -28.42 2.50
CA THR A 323 15.91 -29.89 2.39
C THR A 323 17.03 -30.31 1.42
N SER A 324 17.11 -29.68 0.25
CA SER A 324 18.20 -29.94 -0.71
C SER A 324 19.57 -29.53 -0.15
N MET A 325 19.64 -28.47 0.65
CA MET A 325 20.86 -28.09 1.36
C MET A 325 21.29 -29.17 2.36
N LEU A 326 20.35 -29.66 3.19
CA LEU A 326 20.61 -30.72 4.16
C LEU A 326 21.03 -32.03 3.48
N ASP A 327 20.50 -32.34 2.30
CA ASP A 327 20.90 -33.51 1.51
C ASP A 327 22.38 -33.41 1.10
N ASN A 328 22.77 -32.26 0.53
CA ASN A 328 24.17 -31.98 0.18
C ASN A 328 25.10 -31.99 1.40
N LEU A 329 24.64 -31.44 2.53
CA LEU A 329 25.41 -31.38 3.77
C LEU A 329 25.48 -32.73 4.48
N GLY A 330 24.49 -33.63 4.29
CA GLY A 330 24.49 -34.98 4.83
C GLY A 330 25.70 -35.77 4.37
N VAL A 331 26.01 -35.70 3.06
CA VAL A 331 27.22 -36.29 2.47
C VAL A 331 28.48 -35.65 3.05
N ARG A 332 28.51 -34.31 3.17
CA ARG A 332 29.69 -33.57 3.63
C ARG A 332 30.00 -33.78 5.12
N ASN A 333 28.96 -33.80 5.95
CA ASN A 333 29.05 -33.78 7.40
C ASN A 333 28.70 -35.15 8.02
N GLN A 334 28.52 -36.19 7.20
CA GLN A 334 28.33 -37.59 7.60
C GLN A 334 27.12 -37.81 8.52
N PHE A 335 25.97 -37.26 8.14
CA PHE A 335 24.69 -37.56 8.79
C PHE A 335 23.67 -38.10 7.79
N VAL A 336 22.75 -38.93 8.27
CA VAL A 336 21.69 -39.52 7.44
C VAL A 336 20.50 -38.58 7.40
N LEU A 337 20.04 -38.21 6.21
CA LEU A 337 18.84 -37.41 6.03
C LEU A 337 17.63 -38.32 5.76
N GLU A 338 16.74 -38.43 6.74
CA GLU A 338 15.49 -39.16 6.61
C GLU A 338 14.33 -38.21 6.33
N HIS A 339 13.68 -38.40 5.19
CA HIS A 339 12.55 -37.59 4.72
C HIS A 339 11.42 -38.45 4.13
N LEU A 340 11.59 -39.79 4.12
CA LEU A 340 10.58 -40.79 3.81
C LEU A 340 9.92 -41.18 5.14
N GLY A 341 9.05 -40.33 5.67
CA GLY A 341 8.23 -40.68 6.83
C GLY A 341 7.33 -41.90 6.59
N LEU A 342 6.43 -42.19 7.54
CA LEU A 342 5.44 -43.27 7.44
C LEU A 342 4.44 -43.03 6.29
N ASN A 343 4.80 -43.35 5.05
CA ASN A 343 3.98 -43.44 3.82
C ASN A 343 2.47 -43.12 3.93
N LYS A 344 2.10 -41.86 4.22
CA LYS A 344 0.70 -41.40 4.27
C LYS A 344 0.57 -39.93 3.84
N PRO A 345 -0.56 -39.52 3.26
CA PRO A 345 -0.88 -38.10 3.08
C PRO A 345 -0.92 -37.43 4.44
N GLY A 346 0.09 -36.61 4.75
CA GLY A 346 0.40 -36.14 6.09
C GLY A 346 -0.76 -35.45 6.79
N LYS A 347 -1.28 -36.09 7.84
CA LYS A 347 -2.08 -35.41 8.86
C LYS A 347 -1.13 -34.51 9.65
N ARG A 348 -1.42 -33.20 9.68
CA ARG A 348 -0.61 -32.22 10.43
C ARG A 348 -0.88 -32.20 11.91
N TYR A 349 -2.13 -32.49 12.25
CA TYR A 349 -2.56 -32.72 13.61
C TYR A 349 -2.48 -34.23 13.84
N LEU A 350 -1.55 -34.63 14.70
CA LEU A 350 -1.39 -36.01 15.14
C LEU A 350 -2.08 -36.20 16.50
N PRO A 351 -2.97 -37.19 16.66
CA PRO A 351 -3.42 -37.64 17.98
C PRO A 351 -2.22 -38.06 18.85
N PRO A 352 -2.33 -38.03 20.20
CA PRO A 352 -1.21 -38.35 21.10
C PRO A 352 -0.48 -39.67 20.79
N LYS A 353 -1.23 -40.73 20.47
CA LYS A 353 -0.65 -42.04 20.08
C LYS A 353 0.14 -42.00 18.76
N GLU A 354 -0.21 -41.12 17.83
CA GLU A 354 0.55 -40.91 16.59
C GLU A 354 1.78 -40.03 16.84
N GLN A 355 1.68 -39.04 17.74
CA GLN A 355 2.84 -38.26 18.19
C GLN A 355 3.88 -39.15 18.87
N GLU A 356 3.46 -40.01 19.80
CA GLU A 356 4.31 -41.00 20.48
C GLU A 356 5.05 -41.90 19.48
N ARG A 357 4.33 -42.44 18.48
CA ARG A 357 4.93 -43.27 17.42
C ARG A 357 5.96 -42.51 16.58
N LEU A 358 5.69 -41.25 16.26
CA LEU A 358 6.62 -40.43 15.50
C LEU A 358 7.85 -40.08 16.34
N ALA A 359 7.67 -39.73 17.61
CA ALA A 359 8.74 -39.46 18.55
C ALA A 359 9.63 -40.71 18.74
N ASP A 360 9.04 -41.88 18.93
CA ASP A 360 9.76 -43.16 19.03
C ASP A 360 10.50 -43.50 17.72
N PHE A 361 9.88 -43.27 16.57
CA PHE A 361 10.54 -43.44 15.27
C PHE A 361 11.77 -42.52 15.14
N ILE A 362 11.62 -41.23 15.44
CA ILE A 362 12.71 -40.25 15.38
C ILE A 362 13.83 -40.65 16.33
N PHE A 363 13.49 -41.09 17.55
CA PHE A 363 14.46 -41.58 18.53
C PHE A 363 15.26 -42.80 18.01
N ARG A 364 14.58 -43.74 17.32
CA ARG A 364 15.21 -44.94 16.75
C ARG A 364 16.11 -44.68 15.54
N LEU A 365 16.05 -43.50 14.91
CA LEU A 365 17.00 -43.12 13.85
C LEU A 365 18.45 -43.07 14.35
N GLY A 366 18.65 -42.97 15.66
CA GLY A 366 19.98 -42.89 16.27
C GLY A 366 20.66 -41.54 16.08
N ALA A 367 21.77 -41.34 16.81
CA ALA A 367 22.57 -40.13 16.69
C ALA A 367 23.16 -39.98 15.26
N ASN A 368 23.39 -38.73 14.83
CA ASN A 368 23.86 -38.40 13.47
C ASN A 368 22.78 -38.57 12.38
N SER A 369 21.51 -38.38 12.75
CA SER A 369 20.40 -38.39 11.82
C SER A 369 19.71 -37.02 11.79
N ALA A 370 19.19 -36.64 10.64
CA ALA A 370 18.35 -35.47 10.45
C ALA A 370 16.99 -35.93 9.90
N TYR A 371 15.92 -35.56 10.59
CA TYR A 371 14.56 -35.91 10.20
C TYR A 371 13.79 -34.67 9.74
N ILE A 372 13.09 -34.78 8.61
CA ILE A 372 12.33 -33.70 8.01
C ILE A 372 10.88 -34.13 7.81
N GLU A 373 9.93 -33.40 8.40
CA GLU A 373 8.51 -33.65 8.17
C GLU A 373 7.63 -32.40 8.31
N HIS A 374 6.49 -32.39 7.59
CA HIS A 374 5.44 -31.38 7.71
C HIS A 374 4.52 -31.64 8.92
N VAL A 375 5.08 -31.51 10.13
CA VAL A 375 4.38 -31.78 11.40
C VAL A 375 4.50 -30.61 12.38
N ASN A 376 3.51 -30.45 13.25
CA ASN A 376 3.54 -29.45 14.30
C ASN A 376 4.58 -29.84 15.38
N TRP A 377 4.95 -28.88 16.23
CA TRP A 377 5.82 -29.15 17.37
C TRP A 377 5.26 -30.25 18.28
N ILE A 378 6.16 -31.12 18.78
CA ILE A 378 5.87 -32.26 19.65
C ILE A 378 6.79 -32.12 20.86
N ASP A 379 6.24 -32.26 22.06
CA ASP A 379 7.06 -32.41 23.25
C ASP A 379 7.47 -33.89 23.36
N PHE A 380 8.77 -34.17 23.31
CA PHE A 380 9.29 -35.54 23.43
C PHE A 380 9.27 -36.01 24.89
N HIS A 381 9.34 -35.07 25.85
CA HIS A 381 9.34 -35.38 27.28
C HIS A 381 7.97 -35.90 27.74
N ASP A 382 6.88 -35.46 27.12
CA ASP A 382 5.53 -35.99 27.34
C ASP A 382 5.43 -37.51 27.08
N TYR A 383 6.34 -38.06 26.27
CA TYR A 383 6.41 -39.48 25.93
C TYR A 383 7.61 -40.20 26.55
N GLY A 384 8.32 -39.55 27.49
CA GLY A 384 9.51 -40.12 28.14
C GLY A 384 10.71 -40.33 27.20
N LEU A 385 10.77 -39.58 26.09
CA LEU A 385 11.83 -39.67 25.09
C LEU A 385 12.75 -38.44 25.14
N PRO A 386 14.04 -38.58 24.75
CA PRO A 386 14.96 -37.45 24.74
C PRO A 386 14.62 -36.46 23.62
N LYS A 387 14.71 -35.16 23.93
CA LYS A 387 14.38 -34.09 23.00
C LYS A 387 15.45 -33.92 21.90
N PRO A 388 15.07 -33.90 20.61
CA PRO A 388 15.99 -33.64 19.50
C PRO A 388 16.33 -32.15 19.35
N ILE A 389 17.30 -31.83 18.49
CA ILE A 389 17.64 -30.48 18.10
C ILE A 389 16.58 -29.94 17.14
N TYR A 390 15.67 -29.11 17.64
CA TYR A 390 14.63 -28.48 16.81
C TYR A 390 15.17 -27.33 15.97
N MET A 391 14.81 -27.31 14.69
CA MET A 391 14.96 -26.14 13.83
C MET A 391 13.72 -25.88 12.99
N ASN A 392 13.54 -24.64 12.55
CA ASN A 392 12.52 -24.33 11.56
C ASN A 392 12.89 -23.11 10.71
N LEU A 393 12.05 -22.85 9.71
CA LEU A 393 12.10 -21.63 8.92
C LEU A 393 10.75 -20.91 8.96
N VAL A 394 10.80 -19.59 8.94
CA VAL A 394 9.65 -18.69 8.84
C VAL A 394 9.77 -17.84 7.59
N ARG A 395 8.63 -17.27 7.17
CA ARG A 395 8.52 -16.31 6.07
C ARG A 395 7.46 -15.28 6.42
N ASP A 396 7.44 -14.15 5.73
CA ASP A 396 6.25 -13.30 5.70
C ASP A 396 4.98 -14.15 5.42
N PRO A 397 3.98 -14.09 6.32
CA PRO A 397 2.83 -14.99 6.26
C PRO A 397 1.94 -14.75 5.03
N VAL A 398 1.90 -13.53 4.49
CA VAL A 398 1.12 -13.17 3.30
C VAL A 398 1.81 -13.71 2.05
N GLU A 399 3.10 -13.44 1.90
CA GLU A 399 3.93 -13.95 0.79
C GLU A 399 3.95 -15.48 0.73
N ARG A 400 3.95 -16.13 1.90
CA ARG A 400 3.86 -17.59 2.02
C ARG A 400 2.55 -18.14 1.48
N VAL A 401 1.42 -17.49 1.79
CA VAL A 401 0.08 -17.88 1.33
C VAL A 401 -0.07 -17.64 -0.17
N ILE A 402 0.41 -16.51 -0.69
CA ILE A 402 0.44 -16.21 -2.13
C ILE A 402 1.28 -17.28 -2.86
N SER A 403 2.45 -17.62 -2.31
CA SER A 403 3.31 -18.65 -2.88
C SER A 403 2.64 -20.03 -2.90
N TRP A 404 1.83 -20.36 -1.89
CA TRP A 404 1.03 -21.58 -1.87
C TRP A 404 -0.07 -21.56 -2.93
N PHE A 405 -0.79 -20.44 -3.07
CA PHE A 405 -1.88 -20.27 -4.05
C PHE A 405 -1.42 -20.59 -5.47
N PHE A 406 -0.28 -20.04 -5.89
CA PHE A 406 0.29 -20.31 -7.21
C PHE A 406 0.91 -21.71 -7.32
N TYR A 407 1.50 -22.23 -6.25
CA TYR A 407 2.04 -23.59 -6.23
C TYR A 407 0.94 -24.65 -6.40
N ALA A 408 -0.23 -24.46 -5.78
CA ALA A 408 -1.38 -25.35 -5.91
C ALA A 408 -1.87 -25.43 -7.37
N ARG A 409 -1.79 -24.32 -8.09
CA ARG A 409 -2.22 -24.16 -9.50
C ARG A 409 -1.14 -24.44 -10.53
N ASN A 410 0.07 -24.79 -10.09
CA ASN A 410 1.20 -25.00 -11.00
C ASN A 410 0.91 -26.16 -11.98
N SER A 411 0.99 -25.89 -13.28
CA SER A 411 0.62 -26.84 -14.34
C SER A 411 1.53 -28.08 -14.36
N TYR A 412 2.83 -27.91 -14.14
CA TYR A 412 3.79 -29.01 -14.11
C TYR A 412 3.51 -29.97 -12.94
N LYS A 413 3.31 -29.42 -11.73
CA LYS A 413 2.95 -30.20 -10.54
C LYS A 413 1.67 -31.02 -10.77
N ASN A 414 0.62 -30.36 -11.28
CA ASN A 414 -0.66 -31.01 -11.53
C ASN A 414 -0.55 -32.09 -12.61
N ALA A 415 0.18 -31.84 -13.71
CA ALA A 415 0.43 -32.84 -14.75
C ALA A 415 1.15 -34.09 -14.20
N HIS A 416 2.15 -33.91 -13.33
CA HIS A 416 2.83 -35.02 -12.68
C HIS A 416 1.93 -35.79 -11.71
N MET A 417 1.05 -35.10 -10.97
CA MET A 417 0.05 -35.73 -10.10
C MET A 417 -0.92 -36.61 -10.91
N PHE A 418 -1.46 -36.10 -12.02
CA PHE A 418 -2.38 -36.85 -12.89
C PHE A 418 -1.70 -38.05 -13.56
N ARG A 419 -0.40 -37.99 -13.86
CA ARG A 419 0.34 -39.18 -14.34
C ARG A 419 0.40 -40.29 -13.30
N LYS A 420 0.57 -39.95 -12.02
CA LYS A 420 0.63 -40.93 -10.92
C LYS A 420 -0.74 -41.42 -10.47
N ASN A 421 -1.77 -40.58 -10.59
CA ASN A 421 -3.15 -40.93 -10.27
C ASN A 421 -4.09 -40.44 -11.39
N PRO A 422 -4.29 -41.27 -12.44
CA PRO A 422 -5.11 -40.90 -13.60
C PRO A 422 -6.57 -40.60 -13.27
N ASN A 423 -7.06 -41.10 -12.12
CA ASN A 423 -8.45 -40.94 -11.67
C ASN A 423 -8.65 -39.75 -10.72
N ALA A 424 -7.62 -38.92 -10.49
CA ALA A 424 -7.75 -37.74 -9.64
C ALA A 424 -8.69 -36.70 -10.28
N LEU A 425 -9.56 -36.08 -9.48
CA LEU A 425 -10.46 -35.02 -9.96
C LEU A 425 -9.67 -33.82 -10.51
N LEU A 426 -9.98 -33.44 -11.75
CA LEU A 426 -9.49 -32.22 -12.37
C LEU A 426 -10.33 -31.02 -11.91
N PHE A 427 -9.67 -30.01 -11.35
CA PHE A 427 -10.30 -28.70 -11.14
C PHE A 427 -10.68 -28.06 -12.49
N PRO A 428 -11.75 -27.24 -12.54
CA PRO A 428 -12.15 -26.57 -13.77
C PRO A 428 -11.07 -25.61 -14.26
N ALA A 429 -11.03 -25.34 -15.57
CA ALA A 429 -10.06 -24.42 -16.17
C ALA A 429 -10.10 -23.00 -15.55
N THR A 430 -11.27 -22.59 -15.04
CA THR A 430 -11.46 -21.33 -14.30
C THR A 430 -10.64 -21.28 -13.01
N TRP A 431 -10.53 -22.40 -12.29
CA TRP A 431 -9.74 -22.48 -11.05
C TRP A 431 -8.23 -22.31 -11.32
N TYR A 432 -7.72 -22.94 -12.39
CA TYR A 432 -6.31 -22.81 -12.79
C TYR A 432 -5.95 -21.41 -13.31
N LYS A 433 -6.90 -20.72 -13.96
CA LYS A 433 -6.70 -19.38 -14.53
C LYS A 433 -6.94 -18.24 -13.55
N LYS A 434 -7.59 -18.51 -12.41
CA LYS A 434 -7.95 -17.50 -11.41
C LYS A 434 -6.71 -16.87 -10.78
N ASP A 435 -6.66 -15.54 -10.77
CA ASP A 435 -5.60 -14.78 -10.10
C ASP A 435 -5.82 -14.72 -8.58
N PHE A 436 -4.74 -14.53 -7.80
CA PHE A 436 -4.84 -14.42 -6.34
C PHE A 436 -5.73 -13.25 -5.92
N ASN A 437 -5.62 -12.09 -6.57
CA ASN A 437 -6.43 -10.94 -6.21
C ASN A 437 -7.90 -11.16 -6.55
N GLU A 438 -8.17 -11.88 -7.65
CA GLU A 438 -9.53 -12.26 -8.02
C GLU A 438 -10.14 -13.17 -6.96
N CYS A 439 -9.40 -14.20 -6.53
CA CYS A 439 -9.81 -15.12 -5.47
C CYS A 439 -10.14 -14.42 -4.14
N VAL A 440 -9.33 -13.43 -3.74
CA VAL A 440 -9.58 -12.63 -2.55
C VAL A 440 -10.83 -11.75 -2.72
N ARG A 441 -10.99 -11.09 -3.88
CA ARG A 441 -12.14 -10.20 -4.15
C ARG A 441 -13.46 -10.96 -4.25
N SER A 442 -13.45 -12.14 -4.85
CA SER A 442 -14.65 -12.98 -4.96
C SER A 442 -15.02 -13.66 -3.65
N GLY A 443 -14.17 -13.54 -2.62
CA GLY A 443 -14.39 -14.19 -1.34
C GLY A 443 -14.40 -15.71 -1.46
N ASP A 444 -13.61 -16.28 -2.37
CA ASP A 444 -13.53 -17.72 -2.53
C ASP A 444 -13.12 -18.36 -1.19
N PRO A 445 -13.70 -19.51 -0.79
CA PRO A 445 -13.43 -20.14 0.52
C PRO A 445 -11.95 -20.37 0.81
N GLU A 446 -11.15 -20.55 -0.26
CA GLU A 446 -9.72 -20.79 -0.22
C GLU A 446 -8.91 -19.51 0.13
N CYS A 447 -9.44 -18.32 -0.22
CA CYS A 447 -8.81 -17.01 0.00
C CYS A 447 -9.45 -16.22 1.16
N GLN A 448 -10.18 -16.90 2.04
CA GLN A 448 -10.77 -16.29 3.25
C GLN A 448 -9.84 -16.42 4.46
N TYR A 449 -9.45 -15.26 5.01
CA TYR A 449 -8.54 -15.14 6.18
C TYR A 449 -9.27 -14.52 7.37
N VAL A 450 -10.30 -15.19 7.88
CA VAL A 450 -11.10 -14.71 9.02
C VAL A 450 -10.48 -15.17 10.33
N PRO A 451 -10.12 -14.27 11.27
CA PRO A 451 -9.59 -14.63 12.59
C PRO A 451 -10.51 -15.59 13.36
N PHE A 452 -9.92 -16.40 14.23
CA PHE A 452 -10.57 -17.39 15.10
C PHE A 452 -11.31 -18.52 14.38
N THR A 453 -11.17 -18.64 13.06
CA THR A 453 -11.78 -19.74 12.31
C THR A 453 -10.98 -21.03 12.46
N TYR A 454 -11.72 -22.14 12.65
CA TYR A 454 -11.19 -23.50 12.74
C TYR A 454 -11.17 -24.20 11.37
N ILE A 455 -12.13 -23.88 10.50
CA ILE A 455 -12.31 -24.49 9.18
C ILE A 455 -11.24 -23.99 8.21
N ASP A 456 -10.59 -24.93 7.51
CA ASP A 456 -9.59 -24.62 6.48
C ASP A 456 -9.87 -25.41 5.19
N TYR A 457 -10.37 -24.70 4.18
CA TYR A 457 -10.74 -25.26 2.87
C TYR A 457 -9.53 -25.67 2.02
N ILE A 458 -8.32 -25.19 2.35
CA ILE A 458 -7.07 -25.60 1.68
C ILE A 458 -6.19 -26.46 2.62
N GLY A 459 -6.67 -26.78 3.82
CA GLY A 459 -5.89 -27.38 4.91
C GLY A 459 -4.92 -26.37 5.57
N ASN A 460 -4.36 -26.71 6.74
CA ASN A 460 -3.68 -25.80 7.71
C ASN A 460 -2.46 -24.95 7.23
N PHE A 461 -2.26 -24.75 5.92
CA PHE A 461 -1.12 -24.04 5.35
C PHE A 461 -1.12 -22.55 5.69
N LYS A 462 -2.29 -21.92 5.87
CA LYS A 462 -2.37 -20.49 6.24
C LYS A 462 -1.88 -20.20 7.67
N ARG A 463 -1.74 -21.22 8.53
CA ARG A 463 -1.34 -21.08 9.94
C ARG A 463 0.16 -21.38 10.15
N GLN A 464 1.01 -20.35 10.10
CA GLN A 464 2.45 -20.52 10.35
C GLN A 464 2.73 -20.86 11.80
N SER A 465 2.08 -20.15 12.73
CA SER A 465 2.22 -20.35 14.18
C SER A 465 1.87 -21.76 14.63
N LEU A 466 0.98 -22.46 13.93
CA LEU A 466 0.57 -23.82 14.26
C LEU A 466 1.76 -24.81 14.29
N PHE A 467 2.76 -24.61 13.43
CA PHE A 467 3.96 -25.46 13.39
C PHE A 467 4.84 -25.32 14.64
N PHE A 468 4.68 -24.22 15.39
CA PHE A 468 5.43 -23.92 16.60
C PHE A 468 4.59 -24.10 17.87
N CYS A 469 3.30 -23.76 17.81
CA CYS A 469 2.36 -23.88 18.91
C CYS A 469 2.12 -25.35 19.30
N GLY A 470 2.11 -26.26 18.32
CA GLY A 470 2.01 -27.70 18.55
C GLY A 470 0.62 -28.27 18.28
N HIS A 471 0.22 -29.24 19.09
CA HIS A 471 -0.95 -30.07 18.87
C HIS A 471 -2.15 -29.73 19.76
N ASN A 472 -2.10 -28.64 20.54
CA ASN A 472 -3.24 -28.20 21.32
C ASN A 472 -4.37 -27.68 20.39
N LEU A 473 -5.63 -28.01 20.68
CA LEU A 473 -6.79 -27.46 19.97
C LEU A 473 -6.84 -25.92 20.00
N ASP A 474 -6.30 -25.30 21.06
CA ASP A 474 -6.18 -23.85 21.20
C ASP A 474 -5.20 -23.23 20.19
N CYS A 475 -4.36 -24.05 19.53
CA CYS A 475 -3.47 -23.64 18.44
C CYS A 475 -4.17 -23.60 17.08
N LEU A 476 -5.35 -24.22 16.95
CA LEU A 476 -6.08 -24.35 15.68
C LEU A 476 -6.77 -23.08 15.18
N PRO A 477 -7.33 -22.17 16.02
CA PRO A 477 -7.98 -20.98 15.51
C PRO A 477 -6.99 -20.12 14.72
N PHE A 478 -7.37 -19.71 13.50
CA PHE A 478 -6.55 -18.84 12.67
C PHE A 478 -6.32 -17.49 13.38
N ASP A 479 -5.06 -17.01 13.38
CA ASP A 479 -4.69 -15.72 13.97
C ASP A 479 -5.06 -15.57 15.46
N SER A 480 -5.01 -16.67 16.22
CA SER A 480 -5.24 -16.67 17.68
C SER A 480 -4.05 -16.02 18.42
N PRO A 481 -4.28 -14.97 19.25
CA PRO A 481 -3.23 -14.37 20.07
C PRO A 481 -2.58 -15.36 21.04
N TYR A 482 -3.38 -16.29 21.59
CA TYR A 482 -2.89 -17.35 22.47
C TYR A 482 -1.96 -18.30 21.71
N ALA A 483 -2.37 -18.77 20.52
CA ALA A 483 -1.56 -19.67 19.70
C ALA A 483 -0.23 -19.02 19.28
N ILE A 484 -0.26 -17.72 18.98
CA ILE A 484 0.93 -16.94 18.64
C ILE A 484 1.85 -16.80 19.86
N GLN A 485 1.29 -16.54 21.04
CA GLN A 485 2.08 -16.39 22.25
C GLN A 485 2.75 -17.70 22.67
N LEU A 486 2.02 -18.82 22.65
CA LEU A 486 2.56 -20.14 22.95
C LEU A 486 3.61 -20.56 21.91
N ALA A 487 3.36 -20.28 20.62
CA ALA A 487 4.36 -20.47 19.57
C ALA A 487 5.66 -19.70 19.84
N LYS A 488 5.59 -18.43 20.29
CA LYS A 488 6.77 -17.64 20.65
C LYS A 488 7.52 -18.26 21.82
N GLU A 489 6.80 -18.69 22.84
CA GLU A 489 7.40 -19.35 24.01
C GLU A 489 8.15 -20.63 23.61
N HIS A 490 7.54 -21.48 22.78
CA HIS A 490 8.21 -22.67 22.26
C HIS A 490 9.41 -22.31 21.39
N VAL A 491 9.33 -21.28 20.54
CA VAL A 491 10.50 -20.82 19.76
C VAL A 491 11.65 -20.43 20.68
N GLU A 492 11.38 -19.71 21.76
CA GLU A 492 12.39 -19.26 22.72
C GLU A 492 12.98 -20.38 23.57
N ARG A 493 12.18 -21.40 23.92
CA ARG A 493 12.60 -22.49 24.82
C ARG A 493 13.10 -23.73 24.09
N GLU A 494 12.45 -24.08 22.98
CA GLU A 494 12.54 -25.39 22.36
C GLU A 494 13.44 -25.41 21.12
N TYR A 495 13.44 -24.35 20.33
CA TYR A 495 14.13 -24.32 19.04
C TYR A 495 15.58 -23.85 19.16
N ALA A 496 16.50 -24.61 18.56
CA ALA A 496 17.90 -24.23 18.43
C ALA A 496 18.08 -23.05 17.47
N VAL A 497 17.42 -23.10 16.31
CA VAL A 497 17.41 -22.02 15.32
C VAL A 497 16.06 -21.98 14.60
N VAL A 498 15.46 -20.78 14.55
CA VAL A 498 14.35 -20.46 13.64
C VAL A 498 14.82 -19.36 12.69
N GLY A 499 15.02 -19.71 11.43
CA GLY A 499 15.59 -18.81 10.42
C GLY A 499 14.58 -18.30 9.40
N SER A 500 15.02 -17.42 8.52
CA SER A 500 14.28 -17.05 7.31
C SER A 500 15.13 -17.34 6.07
N TRP A 501 14.51 -17.87 5.03
CA TRP A 501 15.18 -18.06 3.74
C TRP A 501 15.30 -16.76 2.93
N GLU A 502 14.56 -15.72 3.31
CA GLU A 502 14.70 -14.37 2.74
C GLU A 502 16.02 -13.72 3.20
N ASP A 503 16.52 -14.13 4.38
CA ASP A 503 17.81 -13.73 4.94
C ASP A 503 18.78 -14.93 5.02
N ALA A 504 18.89 -15.71 3.93
CA ALA A 504 19.62 -16.97 3.90
C ALA A 504 21.07 -16.86 4.43
N ASN A 505 21.79 -15.78 4.13
CA ASN A 505 23.16 -15.59 4.62
C ASN A 505 23.24 -15.56 6.15
N ILE A 506 22.31 -14.85 6.80
CA ILE A 506 22.26 -14.75 8.26
C ILE A 506 21.85 -16.10 8.84
N THR A 507 20.77 -16.68 8.31
CA THR A 507 20.24 -17.98 8.76
C THR A 507 21.30 -19.07 8.68
N LEU A 508 21.99 -19.20 7.55
CA LEU A 508 23.04 -20.20 7.36
C LEU A 508 24.23 -19.93 8.28
N THR A 509 24.67 -18.67 8.43
CA THR A 509 25.75 -18.31 9.37
C THR A 509 25.42 -18.76 10.80
N VAL A 510 24.18 -18.51 11.26
CA VAL A 510 23.75 -18.92 12.60
C VAL A 510 23.73 -20.45 12.71
N LEU A 511 23.19 -21.15 11.72
CA LEU A 511 23.14 -22.61 11.69
C LEU A 511 24.55 -23.24 11.71
N GLU A 512 25.50 -22.72 10.92
CA GLU A 512 26.90 -23.20 10.94
C GLU A 512 27.53 -23.07 12.32
N ASN A 513 27.21 -22.00 13.05
CA ASN A 513 27.79 -21.72 14.37
C ASN A 513 27.08 -22.46 15.51
N TYR A 514 25.76 -22.61 15.44
CA TYR A 514 24.95 -23.16 16.54
C TYR A 514 24.83 -24.68 16.43
N ILE A 515 24.75 -25.20 15.21
CA ILE A 515 24.57 -26.63 14.92
C ILE A 515 25.62 -27.09 13.88
N PRO A 516 26.93 -26.88 14.14
CA PRO A 516 28.01 -27.13 13.17
C PRO A 516 28.07 -28.58 12.67
N LYS A 517 27.61 -29.53 13.49
CA LYS A 517 27.56 -30.95 13.13
C LYS A 517 26.75 -31.21 11.86
N PHE A 518 25.68 -30.45 11.64
CA PHE A 518 24.82 -30.61 10.47
C PHE A 518 25.09 -29.54 9.41
N PHE A 519 25.53 -28.34 9.82
CA PHE A 519 25.61 -27.18 8.95
C PHE A 519 27.02 -26.68 8.62
N ARG A 520 28.09 -27.36 9.02
CA ARG A 520 29.46 -26.94 8.65
C ARG A 520 29.59 -26.83 7.13
N GLY A 521 29.98 -25.65 6.65
CA GLY A 521 30.17 -25.36 5.24
C GLY A 521 28.89 -25.15 4.43
N ALA A 522 27.75 -24.90 5.09
CA ALA A 522 26.48 -24.51 4.48
C ALA A 522 26.58 -23.20 3.68
N LEU A 523 27.30 -22.17 4.16
CA LEU A 523 27.52 -20.92 3.42
C LEU A 523 28.33 -21.21 2.14
N SER A 524 29.38 -22.02 2.27
CA SER A 524 30.20 -22.44 1.13
C SER A 524 29.39 -23.26 0.12
N ALA A 525 28.48 -24.13 0.56
CA ALA A 525 27.59 -24.89 -0.32
C ALA A 525 26.52 -24.00 -0.99
N TYR A 526 26.06 -22.97 -0.29
CA TYR A 526 25.10 -22.00 -0.81
C TYR A 526 25.71 -21.13 -1.93
N TYR A 527 26.93 -20.63 -1.73
CA TYR A 527 27.63 -19.82 -2.73
C TYR A 527 28.36 -20.63 -3.81
N GLY A 528 28.89 -21.82 -3.48
CA GLY A 528 29.60 -22.68 -4.43
C GLY A 528 28.70 -23.29 -5.53
N ASN A 529 27.38 -23.28 -5.33
CA ASN A 529 26.40 -23.68 -6.35
C ASN A 529 26.12 -22.59 -7.40
N PHE A 530 26.59 -21.35 -7.23
CA PHE A 530 26.36 -20.28 -8.21
C PHE A 530 27.17 -20.46 -9.50
N ASP A 531 28.38 -21.05 -9.44
CA ASP A 531 29.21 -21.27 -10.65
C ASP A 531 28.66 -22.35 -11.59
N ASN A 532 27.89 -23.32 -11.07
CA ASN A 532 27.32 -24.41 -11.89
C ASN A 532 25.84 -24.22 -12.24
N SER A 533 25.11 -23.34 -11.56
CA SER A 533 23.69 -23.09 -11.87
C SER A 533 23.50 -22.18 -13.08
N PHE A 534 24.44 -21.27 -13.37
CA PHE A 534 24.37 -20.40 -14.56
C PHE A 534 24.54 -21.21 -15.85
N MET A 535 25.44 -22.21 -15.86
CA MET A 535 25.62 -23.12 -17.00
C MET A 535 24.44 -24.09 -17.20
N LYS A 536 23.81 -24.59 -16.13
CA LYS A 536 22.60 -25.45 -16.24
C LYS A 536 21.37 -24.68 -16.72
N PHE A 537 21.22 -23.42 -16.33
CA PHE A 537 20.13 -22.55 -16.82
C PHE A 537 20.36 -22.16 -18.28
N LEU A 538 21.61 -21.88 -18.69
CA LEU A 538 21.96 -21.66 -20.09
C LEU A 538 21.70 -22.90 -20.97
N TYR A 539 22.03 -24.11 -20.51
CA TYR A 539 21.77 -25.34 -21.26
C TYR A 539 20.27 -25.65 -21.42
N PHE A 540 19.44 -25.31 -20.43
CA PHE A 540 17.99 -25.51 -20.50
C PHE A 540 17.29 -24.48 -21.41
N CYS A 541 17.83 -23.25 -21.47
CA CYS A 541 17.34 -22.19 -22.35
C CYS A 541 17.85 -22.30 -23.80
N LEU A 542 19.02 -22.91 -24.02
CA LEU A 542 19.59 -23.12 -25.36
C LEU A 542 19.07 -24.41 -26.06
N ALA A 543 18.44 -25.34 -25.32
CA ALA A 543 17.88 -26.57 -25.88
C ALA A 543 16.44 -26.44 -26.43
N ASN A 544 15.76 -25.29 -26.29
CA ASN A 544 14.39 -25.10 -26.78
C ASN A 544 14.24 -23.86 -27.68
N LYS A 545 15.09 -23.76 -28.69
CA LYS A 545 14.89 -22.88 -29.86
C LYS A 545 15.12 -23.68 -31.15
N ALA A 546 14.21 -24.60 -31.45
CA ALA A 546 13.99 -25.06 -32.81
C ALA A 546 12.56 -25.58 -32.96
N GLN A 547 11.94 -25.25 -34.09
CA GLN A 547 10.64 -25.73 -34.57
C GLN A 547 9.39 -24.98 -34.08
N ILE A 548 9.27 -23.72 -34.49
CA ILE A 548 7.96 -23.20 -34.93
C ILE A 548 8.14 -22.62 -36.33
N THR A 549 7.89 -23.45 -37.35
CA THR A 549 7.46 -22.99 -38.68
C THR A 549 6.56 -24.03 -39.33
N ASN A 550 5.38 -23.55 -39.75
CA ASN A 550 4.49 -24.07 -40.79
C ASN A 550 3.81 -25.45 -40.62
N ARG A 551 2.48 -25.43 -40.42
CA ARG A 551 1.51 -25.71 -41.52
C ARG A 551 0.06 -25.48 -41.10
N ASN A 552 -0.62 -24.63 -41.86
CA ASN A 552 -2.08 -24.62 -42.01
C ASN A 552 -2.56 -25.91 -42.72
N ARG A 553 -3.70 -26.47 -42.29
CA ARG A 553 -4.94 -26.63 -43.09
C ARG A 553 -5.99 -27.52 -42.42
N ASN A 554 -7.17 -26.90 -42.27
CA ASN A 554 -8.54 -27.39 -42.53
C ASN A 554 -9.19 -28.53 -41.72
N ASN A 555 -10.38 -28.12 -41.23
CA ASN A 555 -11.67 -28.82 -41.17
C ASN A 555 -11.85 -29.97 -40.16
N ARG A 556 -12.70 -29.72 -39.15
CA ARG A 556 -14.13 -30.16 -39.13
C ARG A 556 -14.82 -29.66 -37.86
N LYS A 557 -16.06 -29.17 -38.01
CA LYS A 557 -17.02 -28.91 -36.91
C LYS A 557 -17.40 -30.24 -36.23
N PRO A 558 -17.75 -30.23 -34.94
CA PRO A 558 -19.13 -30.58 -34.56
C PRO A 558 -19.66 -29.65 -33.45
N HIS A 559 -20.86 -29.08 -33.65
CA HIS A 559 -22.12 -29.52 -33.04
C HIS A 559 -22.12 -29.45 -31.50
N ILE A 560 -22.80 -28.41 -31.02
CA ILE A 560 -23.14 -28.15 -29.62
C ILE A 560 -24.54 -28.74 -29.42
N ASP A 561 -24.70 -29.66 -28.47
CA ASP A 561 -25.97 -29.90 -27.80
C ASP A 561 -25.94 -29.28 -26.41
N LYS A 562 -27.05 -28.60 -26.10
CA LYS A 562 -27.37 -27.95 -24.83
C LYS A 562 -28.21 -28.90 -23.99
N ASP A 563 -28.06 -28.83 -22.66
CA ASP A 563 -29.12 -28.89 -21.63
C ASP A 563 -28.44 -28.92 -20.24
N ALA A 564 -28.93 -28.37 -19.14
CA ALA A 564 -29.97 -27.38 -18.83
C ALA A 564 -29.84 -26.98 -17.33
N GLY A 565 -30.23 -25.75 -16.98
CA GLY A 565 -30.70 -25.34 -15.63
C GLY A 565 -30.01 -24.09 -15.01
N PRO A 566 -30.72 -23.21 -14.24
CA PRO A 566 -32.17 -23.05 -14.04
C PRO A 566 -32.70 -21.69 -14.55
N SER A 567 -34.00 -21.69 -14.87
CA SER A 567 -34.75 -20.59 -15.47
C SER A 567 -35.04 -19.42 -14.50
N VAL A 568 -34.47 -18.25 -14.77
CA VAL A 568 -35.12 -16.98 -14.46
C VAL A 568 -36.11 -16.69 -15.59
N ARG A 569 -37.38 -16.43 -15.28
CA ARG A 569 -38.39 -16.03 -16.28
C ARG A 569 -37.92 -14.74 -16.97
N MET A 570 -37.29 -14.87 -18.14
CA MET A 570 -37.12 -13.77 -19.10
C MET A 570 -38.50 -13.39 -19.62
N GLN A 571 -39.12 -12.38 -18.99
CA GLN A 571 -39.99 -11.48 -19.74
C GLN A 571 -39.15 -10.95 -20.92
N SER A 572 -39.74 -10.86 -22.12
CA SER A 572 -39.05 -10.52 -23.36
C SER A 572 -38.26 -9.21 -23.22
N LEU A 573 -36.94 -9.29 -23.01
CA LEU A 573 -36.06 -8.13 -22.99
C LEU A 573 -36.01 -7.54 -24.40
N ASN A 574 -36.79 -6.49 -24.63
CA ASN A 574 -36.85 -5.79 -25.91
C ASN A 574 -35.95 -4.54 -25.88
N ALA A 575 -34.93 -4.51 -26.75
CA ALA A 575 -34.01 -3.37 -26.84
C ALA A 575 -34.71 -2.06 -27.23
N LEU A 576 -35.83 -2.12 -27.98
CA LEU A 576 -36.60 -0.95 -28.36
C LEU A 576 -37.39 -0.36 -27.18
N GLU A 577 -37.86 -1.18 -26.26
CA GLU A 577 -38.60 -0.73 -25.08
C GLU A 577 -37.68 -0.07 -24.05
N LEU A 578 -36.43 -0.53 -23.96
CA LEU A 578 -35.44 0.01 -23.03
C LEU A 578 -34.67 1.23 -23.58
N ASN A 579 -34.89 1.59 -24.85
CA ASN A 579 -34.24 2.72 -25.51
C ASN A 579 -35.16 3.96 -25.51
N ASN A 580 -34.86 4.93 -24.64
CA ASN A 580 -35.59 6.19 -24.58
C ASN A 580 -35.14 7.23 -25.62
N THR A 581 -34.05 6.99 -26.38
CA THR A 581 -33.57 7.95 -27.40
C THR A 581 -34.65 8.33 -28.40
N ARG A 582 -35.56 7.41 -28.74
CA ARG A 582 -36.70 7.65 -29.63
C ARG A 582 -37.75 8.64 -29.11
N LYS A 583 -37.71 8.98 -27.82
CA LYS A 583 -38.60 9.96 -27.19
C LYS A 583 -38.02 11.38 -27.23
N ALA A 584 -36.75 11.53 -27.60
CA ALA A 584 -36.15 12.84 -27.78
C ALA A 584 -36.66 13.47 -29.08
N GLU A 585 -36.92 14.77 -29.02
CA GLU A 585 -37.38 15.59 -30.15
C GLU A 585 -36.22 16.35 -30.80
N LEU A 586 -35.11 16.52 -30.07
CA LEU A 586 -33.86 17.09 -30.57
C LEU A 586 -32.82 15.99 -30.74
N ASP A 587 -32.05 16.06 -31.82
CA ASP A 587 -30.80 15.34 -31.96
C ASP A 587 -29.66 16.06 -31.24
N LEU A 588 -29.83 16.17 -29.91
CA LEU A 588 -28.90 16.83 -29.01
C LEU A 588 -28.75 15.99 -27.75
N VAL A 589 -27.51 15.68 -27.37
CA VAL A 589 -27.21 14.96 -26.13
C VAL A 589 -26.97 15.95 -25.00
N PHE A 590 -27.83 15.90 -23.97
CA PHE A 590 -27.64 16.69 -22.76
C PHE A 590 -27.07 15.81 -21.64
N PHE A 591 -25.82 16.08 -21.27
CA PHE A 591 -25.13 15.42 -20.16
C PHE A 591 -25.15 16.29 -18.90
N ASN A 592 -26.19 16.12 -18.08
CA ASN A 592 -26.35 16.80 -16.79
C ASN A 592 -25.45 16.15 -15.71
N ARG A 593 -24.13 16.31 -15.90
CA ARG A 593 -23.11 15.47 -15.28
C ARG A 593 -23.08 15.51 -13.74
N VAL A 594 -23.03 14.33 -13.13
CA VAL A 594 -22.76 14.19 -11.69
C VAL A 594 -21.24 14.40 -11.42
N PRO A 595 -20.85 15.09 -10.33
CA PRO A 595 -19.45 15.18 -9.92
C PRO A 595 -18.86 13.82 -9.49
N LYS A 596 -17.59 13.61 -9.85
CA LYS A 596 -16.74 12.47 -9.40
C LYS A 596 -17.16 11.06 -9.87
N VAL A 597 -17.99 11.00 -10.91
CA VAL A 597 -18.41 9.76 -11.60
C VAL A 597 -17.57 9.43 -12.85
N GLY A 598 -16.35 9.96 -12.95
CA GLY A 598 -15.54 9.85 -14.17
C GLY A 598 -15.98 10.78 -15.30
N SER A 599 -16.77 11.81 -14.96
CA SER A 599 -17.35 12.74 -15.94
C SER A 599 -16.33 13.59 -16.72
N GLN A 600 -15.07 13.71 -16.26
CA GLN A 600 -13.99 14.30 -17.06
C GLN A 600 -13.52 13.35 -18.18
N THR A 601 -13.40 12.05 -17.90
CA THR A 601 -13.13 11.05 -18.95
C THR A 601 -14.24 11.00 -19.97
N PHE A 602 -15.49 10.98 -19.52
CA PHE A 602 -16.63 10.95 -20.44
C PHE A 602 -16.71 12.23 -21.30
N MET A 603 -16.41 13.39 -20.72
CA MET A 603 -16.30 14.65 -21.46
C MET A 603 -15.19 14.62 -22.51
N GLU A 604 -14.01 14.09 -22.19
CA GLU A 604 -12.91 13.96 -23.16
C GLU A 604 -13.24 12.95 -24.28
N LEU A 605 -13.98 11.88 -23.97
CA LEU A 605 -14.50 10.96 -24.99
C LEU A 605 -15.45 11.68 -25.93
N LEU A 606 -16.42 12.44 -25.40
CA LEU A 606 -17.36 13.24 -26.20
C LEU A 606 -16.64 14.27 -27.08
N ARG A 607 -15.58 14.91 -26.59
CA ARG A 607 -14.75 15.84 -27.38
C ARG A 607 -14.05 15.15 -28.55
N ARG A 608 -13.54 13.93 -28.36
CA ARG A 608 -12.90 13.17 -29.46
C ARG A 608 -13.94 12.61 -30.43
N LEU A 609 -15.10 12.21 -29.92
CA LEU A 609 -16.23 11.75 -30.74
C LEU A 609 -16.85 12.87 -31.56
N SER A 610 -16.82 14.13 -31.08
CA SER A 610 -17.35 15.27 -31.83
C SER A 610 -16.57 15.48 -33.14
N GLU A 611 -15.25 15.28 -33.08
CA GLU A 611 -14.36 15.28 -34.25
C GLU A 611 -14.62 14.08 -35.17
N ARG A 612 -14.84 12.87 -34.61
CA ARG A 612 -15.05 11.63 -35.40
C ARG A 612 -16.42 11.57 -36.06
N ASN A 613 -17.47 11.94 -35.33
CA ASN A 613 -18.87 11.74 -35.70
C ASN A 613 -19.56 13.05 -36.13
N ASN A 614 -18.81 14.13 -36.27
CA ASN A 614 -19.23 15.42 -36.82
C ASN A 614 -20.44 16.05 -36.10
N PHE A 615 -20.30 16.29 -34.81
CA PHE A 615 -21.27 17.04 -33.99
C PHE A 615 -20.58 18.17 -33.21
N GLN A 616 -21.35 19.15 -32.72
CA GLN A 616 -20.78 20.27 -31.96
C GLN A 616 -20.65 19.94 -30.47
N PHE A 617 -19.55 20.38 -29.85
CA PHE A 617 -19.26 20.14 -28.44
C PHE A 617 -19.39 21.44 -27.62
N HIS A 618 -20.36 21.47 -26.71
CA HIS A 618 -20.64 22.61 -25.84
C HIS A 618 -20.53 22.23 -24.37
N ARG A 619 -20.00 23.14 -23.56
CA ARG A 619 -19.91 22.98 -22.10
C ARG A 619 -20.16 24.31 -21.40
N ASP A 620 -20.68 24.23 -20.19
CA ASP A 620 -20.87 25.40 -19.33
C ASP A 620 -19.54 26.06 -18.93
N ALA A 621 -19.60 27.37 -18.68
CA ALA A 621 -18.45 28.15 -18.22
C ALA A 621 -18.12 27.83 -16.75
N VAL A 622 -16.85 28.02 -16.35
CA VAL A 622 -16.43 27.79 -14.97
C VAL A 622 -17.02 28.87 -14.06
N GLN A 623 -17.85 28.47 -13.09
CA GLN A 623 -18.50 29.39 -12.15
C GLN A 623 -17.77 29.48 -10.80
N LYS A 624 -17.93 30.61 -10.11
CA LYS A 624 -17.37 30.81 -8.74
C LYS A 624 -18.02 29.86 -7.75
N VAL A 625 -19.33 29.68 -7.82
CA VAL A 625 -20.10 28.68 -7.07
C VAL A 625 -20.92 27.92 -8.08
N GLU A 626 -20.84 26.59 -8.04
CA GLU A 626 -21.61 25.73 -8.95
C GLU A 626 -23.05 25.64 -8.44
N THR A 627 -24.00 26.20 -9.19
CA THR A 627 -25.42 26.16 -8.84
C THR A 627 -26.08 24.95 -9.52
N ILE A 628 -26.25 23.86 -8.78
CA ILE A 628 -26.80 22.60 -9.31
C ILE A 628 -28.33 22.58 -9.39
N ARG A 629 -29.03 23.35 -8.55
CA ARG A 629 -30.48 23.51 -8.53
C ARG A 629 -30.82 24.92 -8.99
N LEU A 630 -31.63 25.01 -10.02
CA LEU A 630 -31.95 26.28 -10.68
C LEU A 630 -33.37 26.71 -10.29
N ALA A 631 -33.57 28.01 -10.14
CA ALA A 631 -34.91 28.58 -10.08
C ALA A 631 -35.64 28.38 -11.42
N ASP A 632 -36.96 28.49 -11.44
CA ASP A 632 -37.76 28.14 -12.63
C ASP A 632 -37.43 29.01 -13.85
N ASP A 633 -37.13 30.29 -13.67
CA ASP A 633 -36.64 31.20 -14.69
C ASP A 633 -35.29 30.77 -15.26
N GLN A 634 -34.35 30.36 -14.40
CA GLN A 634 -33.03 29.85 -14.79
C GLN A 634 -33.12 28.47 -15.46
N GLN A 635 -34.11 27.65 -15.08
CA GLN A 635 -34.38 26.38 -15.76
C GLN A 635 -34.89 26.61 -17.18
N GLN A 636 -35.78 27.60 -17.36
CA GLN A 636 -36.27 28.00 -18.67
C GLN A 636 -35.13 28.55 -19.54
N GLU A 637 -34.33 29.48 -19.02
CA GLU A 637 -33.17 30.04 -19.73
C GLU A 637 -32.21 28.93 -20.18
N LEU A 638 -31.89 27.97 -19.29
CA LEU A 638 -31.06 26.83 -19.66
C LEU A 638 -31.68 25.98 -20.77
N ALA A 639 -32.99 25.74 -20.71
CA ALA A 639 -33.69 24.96 -21.71
C ALA A 639 -33.71 25.66 -23.07
N GLU A 640 -33.98 26.96 -23.10
CA GLU A 640 -33.95 27.81 -24.31
C GLU A 640 -32.55 27.78 -24.94
N VAL A 641 -31.50 28.04 -24.13
CA VAL A 641 -30.10 28.00 -24.58
C VAL A 641 -29.74 26.65 -25.19
N ILE A 642 -30.22 25.53 -24.62
CA ILE A 642 -29.93 24.19 -25.15
C ILE A 642 -30.74 23.93 -26.43
N SER A 643 -32.01 24.34 -26.49
CA SER A 643 -32.87 24.17 -27.65
C SER A 643 -32.42 24.99 -28.87
N ASP A 644 -31.73 26.11 -28.66
CA ASP A 644 -31.20 26.97 -29.73
C ASP A 644 -29.87 26.46 -30.34
N LEU A 645 -29.28 25.39 -29.80
CA LEU A 645 -28.02 24.83 -30.32
C LEU A 645 -28.25 24.09 -31.65
N PRO A 646 -27.27 24.14 -32.58
CA PRO A 646 -27.37 23.44 -33.86
C PRO A 646 -27.34 21.91 -33.69
N GLU A 647 -28.25 21.19 -34.33
CA GLU A 647 -28.22 19.72 -34.33
C GLU A 647 -27.29 19.16 -35.42
N PRO A 648 -26.40 18.18 -35.14
CA PRO A 648 -26.23 17.48 -33.87
C PRO A 648 -25.29 18.19 -32.90
N SER A 649 -25.66 18.23 -31.62
CA SER A 649 -24.86 18.86 -30.55
C SER A 649 -24.79 18.04 -29.26
N VAL A 650 -23.76 18.29 -28.46
CA VAL A 650 -23.66 17.85 -27.06
C VAL A 650 -23.55 19.06 -26.16
N PHE A 651 -24.33 19.11 -25.09
CA PHE A 651 -24.20 20.11 -24.03
C PHE A 651 -23.90 19.46 -22.68
N ILE A 652 -22.98 20.04 -21.91
CA ILE A 652 -22.51 19.46 -20.63
C ILE A 652 -22.55 20.51 -19.52
N LYS A 653 -23.29 20.22 -18.44
CA LYS A 653 -23.40 21.10 -17.26
C LYS A 653 -23.61 20.29 -15.97
N HIS A 654 -23.08 20.77 -14.84
CA HIS A 654 -23.42 20.22 -13.53
C HIS A 654 -24.78 20.78 -13.05
N VAL A 655 -25.86 20.08 -13.36
CA VAL A 655 -27.22 20.53 -13.02
C VAL A 655 -28.16 19.35 -12.78
N CYS A 656 -29.18 19.54 -11.95
CA CYS A 656 -30.24 18.56 -11.77
C CYS A 656 -31.07 18.41 -13.06
N TYR A 657 -31.76 17.28 -13.20
CA TYR A 657 -32.67 17.03 -14.31
C TYR A 657 -33.67 18.20 -14.49
N THR A 658 -33.70 18.77 -15.70
CA THR A 658 -34.60 19.85 -16.10
C THR A 658 -35.63 19.31 -17.10
N ASN A 659 -36.92 19.49 -16.82
CA ASN A 659 -37.96 19.08 -17.74
C ASN A 659 -38.26 20.18 -18.76
N PHE A 660 -37.87 20.00 -20.03
CA PHE A 660 -38.04 21.00 -21.09
C PHE A 660 -39.50 21.16 -21.49
N THR A 661 -40.29 20.06 -21.43
CA THR A 661 -41.73 20.11 -21.74
C THR A 661 -42.51 21.03 -20.80
N LYS A 662 -42.02 21.28 -19.58
CA LYS A 662 -42.61 22.27 -18.65
C LYS A 662 -42.64 23.68 -19.26
N PHE A 663 -41.72 23.98 -20.16
CA PHE A 663 -41.55 25.28 -20.81
C PHE A 663 -41.96 25.26 -22.29
N ASN A 664 -42.68 24.22 -22.73
CA ASN A 664 -43.06 23.98 -24.13
C ASN A 664 -41.85 23.89 -25.08
N LEU A 665 -40.72 23.38 -24.58
CA LEU A 665 -39.50 23.17 -25.36
C LEU A 665 -39.28 21.67 -25.64
N PRO A 666 -38.68 21.33 -26.80
CA PRO A 666 -38.46 19.95 -27.21
C PRO A 666 -37.42 19.25 -26.33
N MET A 667 -37.67 17.99 -25.98
CA MET A 667 -36.78 17.23 -25.09
C MET A 667 -35.49 16.77 -25.79
N PRO A 668 -34.30 17.01 -25.21
CA PRO A 668 -33.04 16.45 -25.70
C PRO A 668 -32.82 15.00 -25.24
N ILE A 669 -31.80 14.34 -25.79
CA ILE A 669 -31.34 13.02 -25.37
C ILE A 669 -30.58 13.13 -24.04
N TYR A 670 -31.26 12.80 -22.93
CA TYR A 670 -30.64 12.78 -21.61
C TYR A 670 -29.73 11.56 -21.41
N VAL A 671 -28.50 11.82 -20.97
CA VAL A 671 -27.51 10.79 -20.61
C VAL A 671 -26.84 11.12 -19.29
N ASN A 672 -26.37 10.09 -18.58
CA ASN A 672 -25.54 10.30 -17.40
C ASN A 672 -24.62 9.11 -17.10
N VAL A 673 -23.77 9.27 -16.08
CA VAL A 673 -22.95 8.19 -15.52
C VAL A 673 -23.01 8.30 -13.98
N VAL A 674 -23.19 7.17 -13.30
CA VAL A 674 -23.16 7.07 -11.83
C VAL A 674 -21.93 6.29 -11.36
N ARG A 675 -21.68 6.34 -10.05
CA ARG A 675 -20.56 5.66 -9.38
C ARG A 675 -21.04 5.09 -8.05
N ASP A 676 -20.34 4.10 -7.49
CA ASP A 676 -20.52 3.73 -6.09
C ASP A 676 -20.53 4.99 -5.20
N PRO A 677 -21.61 5.22 -4.42
CA PRO A 677 -21.82 6.49 -3.74
C PRO A 677 -20.77 6.74 -2.64
N ILE A 678 -20.22 5.70 -2.03
CA ILE A 678 -19.21 5.81 -0.98
C ILE A 678 -17.87 6.19 -1.60
N GLU A 679 -17.45 5.50 -2.66
CA GLU A 679 -16.24 5.83 -3.40
C GLU A 679 -16.31 7.23 -4.03
N ARG A 680 -17.51 7.68 -4.40
CA ARG A 680 -17.78 9.03 -4.91
C ARG A 680 -17.59 10.10 -3.84
N VAL A 681 -18.15 9.96 -2.63
CA VAL A 681 -17.95 10.96 -1.56
C VAL A 681 -16.52 10.96 -1.04
N ILE A 682 -15.85 9.80 -0.96
CA ILE A 682 -14.41 9.72 -0.68
C ILE A 682 -13.60 10.45 -1.77
N SER A 683 -13.96 10.24 -3.04
CA SER A 683 -13.31 10.94 -4.16
C SER A 683 -13.49 12.46 -4.08
N TRP A 684 -14.69 12.92 -3.71
CA TRP A 684 -14.98 14.32 -3.49
C TRP A 684 -14.15 14.90 -2.34
N PHE A 685 -14.13 14.24 -1.18
CA PHE A 685 -13.40 14.67 0.02
C PHE A 685 -11.93 14.99 -0.26
N TYR A 686 -11.24 14.10 -0.99
CA TYR A 686 -9.84 14.31 -1.35
C TYR A 686 -9.63 15.21 -2.56
N TYR A 687 -10.63 15.35 -3.45
CA TYR A 687 -10.55 16.25 -4.59
C TYR A 687 -10.56 17.71 -4.14
N VAL A 688 -11.50 18.09 -3.27
CA VAL A 688 -11.57 19.47 -2.75
C VAL A 688 -10.41 19.84 -1.84
N ARG A 689 -9.59 18.88 -1.40
CA ARG A 689 -8.38 19.09 -0.58
C ARG A 689 -7.09 19.01 -1.40
N ALA A 690 -7.19 18.75 -2.69
CA ALA A 690 -6.03 18.62 -3.55
C ALA A 690 -5.39 20.00 -3.78
N PRO A 691 -4.06 20.11 -3.80
CA PRO A 691 -3.39 21.39 -3.98
C PRO A 691 -3.79 22.09 -5.29
N TRP A 692 -3.85 21.34 -6.41
CA TRP A 692 -4.19 21.90 -7.72
C TRP A 692 -5.61 22.48 -7.76
N TYR A 693 -6.54 21.98 -6.95
CA TYR A 693 -7.92 22.48 -6.91
C TYR A 693 -7.95 23.95 -6.51
N PHE A 694 -7.15 24.35 -5.50
CA PHE A 694 -7.06 25.74 -5.07
C PHE A 694 -6.28 26.61 -6.02
N VAL A 695 -5.24 26.06 -6.63
CA VAL A 695 -4.42 26.78 -7.62
C VAL A 695 -5.28 27.16 -8.82
N GLU A 696 -6.01 26.20 -9.39
CA GLU A 696 -6.91 26.42 -10.52
C GLU A 696 -8.01 27.42 -10.16
N ARG A 697 -8.61 27.30 -8.96
CA ARG A 697 -9.65 28.22 -8.51
C ARG A 697 -9.14 29.61 -8.19
N LYS A 698 -7.95 29.76 -7.62
CA LYS A 698 -7.35 31.07 -7.34
C LYS A 698 -6.87 31.75 -8.62
N ALA A 699 -6.43 30.99 -9.62
CA ALA A 699 -6.14 31.52 -10.95
C ALA A 699 -7.40 32.03 -11.65
N ALA A 700 -8.53 31.30 -11.55
CA ALA A 700 -9.81 31.72 -12.11
C ALA A 700 -10.49 32.85 -11.29
N PHE A 701 -10.31 32.85 -9.97
CA PHE A 701 -10.94 33.77 -9.03
C PHE A 701 -9.92 34.24 -7.97
N PRO A 702 -9.14 35.30 -8.25
CA PRO A 702 -8.03 35.75 -7.40
C PRO A 702 -8.39 36.07 -5.94
N ASP A 703 -9.62 36.52 -5.70
CA ASP A 703 -10.10 36.94 -4.37
C ASP A 703 -10.47 35.78 -3.43
N LEU A 704 -10.41 34.53 -3.89
CA LEU A 704 -10.77 33.38 -3.05
C LEU A 704 -9.71 33.12 -1.96
N PRO A 705 -10.09 33.06 -0.67
CA PRO A 705 -9.15 32.76 0.41
C PRO A 705 -8.69 31.30 0.36
N LEU A 706 -7.43 31.06 0.77
CA LEU A 706 -6.91 29.70 0.92
C LEU A 706 -7.51 29.02 2.16
N PRO A 707 -7.96 27.76 2.07
CA PRO A 707 -8.54 27.04 3.21
C PRO A 707 -7.58 26.90 4.39
N HIS A 708 -8.15 26.63 5.57
CA HIS A 708 -7.38 26.42 6.78
C HIS A 708 -6.47 25.16 6.67
N PRO A 709 -5.17 25.24 7.03
CA PRO A 709 -4.26 24.11 6.97
C PRO A 709 -4.79 22.87 7.71
N ALA A 710 -5.40 23.05 8.89
CA ALA A 710 -5.97 21.91 9.64
C ALA A 710 -7.03 21.13 8.82
N TRP A 711 -7.89 21.83 8.09
CA TRP A 711 -8.89 21.21 7.21
C TRP A 711 -8.25 20.48 6.02
N LEU A 712 -7.20 21.07 5.43
CA LEU A 712 -6.43 20.46 4.34
C LEU A 712 -5.69 19.19 4.76
N LYS A 713 -5.29 19.09 6.03
CA LYS A 713 -4.52 17.96 6.56
C LYS A 713 -5.39 16.75 6.88
N LYS A 714 -6.67 16.96 7.22
CA LYS A 714 -7.57 15.91 7.69
C LYS A 714 -7.76 14.80 6.64
N ASP A 715 -7.74 13.55 7.08
CA ASP A 715 -8.07 12.39 6.25
C ASP A 715 -9.51 11.94 6.50
N PHE A 716 -10.08 11.19 5.54
CA PHE A 716 -11.48 10.80 5.56
C PHE A 716 -11.82 9.89 6.74
N GLU A 717 -10.90 8.98 7.10
CA GLU A 717 -11.09 8.06 8.21
C GLU A 717 -11.16 8.81 9.55
N THR A 718 -10.24 9.73 9.79
CA THR A 718 -10.25 10.60 10.97
C THR A 718 -11.53 11.43 11.00
N CYS A 719 -11.95 11.98 9.85
CA CYS A 719 -13.16 12.81 9.74
C CYS A 719 -14.44 12.04 10.11
N VAL A 720 -14.58 10.80 9.63
CA VAL A 720 -15.72 9.91 9.98
C VAL A 720 -15.65 9.51 11.46
N LEU A 721 -14.48 9.11 11.96
CA LEU A 721 -14.33 8.62 13.33
C LEU A 721 -14.46 9.74 14.38
N SER A 722 -14.10 10.98 14.04
CA SER A 722 -14.31 12.14 14.93
C SER A 722 -15.72 12.73 14.85
N GLY A 723 -16.58 12.22 13.96
CA GLY A 723 -17.93 12.75 13.79
C GLY A 723 -17.96 14.18 13.27
N ASP A 724 -17.02 14.54 12.38
CA ASP A 724 -17.04 15.88 11.79
C ASP A 724 -18.28 16.07 10.92
N GLN A 725 -18.83 17.29 10.92
CA GLN A 725 -20.04 17.62 10.17
C GLN A 725 -19.95 17.22 8.67
N GLU A 726 -18.83 17.47 8.00
CA GLU A 726 -18.67 17.21 6.56
C GLU A 726 -18.57 15.71 6.18
N CYS A 727 -18.35 14.83 7.16
CA CYS A 727 -18.31 13.37 7.00
C CYS A 727 -19.41 12.67 7.80
N THR A 728 -20.34 13.44 8.34
CA THR A 728 -21.53 12.94 9.04
C THR A 728 -22.71 13.02 8.08
N TYR A 729 -23.44 11.91 7.96
CA TYR A 729 -24.45 11.74 6.90
C TYR A 729 -25.83 11.58 7.52
N THR A 730 -26.35 12.69 8.04
CA THR A 730 -27.61 12.72 8.78
C THR A 730 -28.81 12.52 7.87
N GLN A 731 -29.66 11.54 8.21
CA GLN A 731 -30.85 11.19 7.43
C GLN A 731 -31.85 12.37 7.36
N GLY A 732 -32.46 12.59 6.20
CA GLY A 732 -33.50 13.59 6.00
C GLY A 732 -33.04 15.06 5.95
N VAL A 733 -31.79 15.36 6.28
CA VAL A 733 -31.27 16.74 6.22
C VAL A 733 -31.19 17.21 4.78
N THR A 734 -31.69 18.42 4.52
CA THR A 734 -31.83 19.00 3.17
C THR A 734 -30.57 19.72 2.69
N VAL A 735 -29.81 20.33 3.60
CA VAL A 735 -28.56 21.04 3.32
C VAL A 735 -27.57 20.82 4.47
N GLU A 736 -26.34 20.38 4.16
CA GLU A 736 -25.21 20.47 5.09
C GLU A 736 -24.03 21.18 4.42
N GLY A 737 -23.78 22.43 4.84
CA GLY A 737 -22.57 23.18 4.47
C GLY A 737 -22.46 23.62 3.00
N ILE A 738 -21.26 24.04 2.62
CA ILE A 738 -20.94 24.53 1.28
C ILE A 738 -20.65 23.34 0.36
N GLY A 739 -21.47 23.17 -0.69
CA GLY A 739 -21.29 22.13 -1.70
C GLY A 739 -21.73 20.74 -1.23
N ASP A 740 -23.00 20.55 -0.92
CA ASP A 740 -23.57 19.24 -0.55
C ASP A 740 -23.49 18.25 -1.73
N HIS A 741 -22.39 17.50 -1.81
CA HIS A 741 -22.13 16.53 -2.87
C HIS A 741 -22.43 15.09 -2.44
N ARG A 742 -23.24 14.90 -1.40
CA ARG A 742 -23.50 13.57 -0.81
C ARG A 742 -24.51 12.76 -1.64
N ARG A 743 -25.34 13.44 -2.44
CA ARG A 743 -26.43 12.84 -3.23
C ARG A 743 -26.09 12.81 -4.71
N GLN A 744 -26.00 11.64 -5.32
CA GLN A 744 -26.04 11.54 -6.79
C GLN A 744 -27.47 11.43 -7.30
N SER A 745 -28.38 10.83 -6.52
CA SER A 745 -29.81 10.72 -6.86
C SER A 745 -30.45 12.09 -7.12
N LEU A 746 -30.00 13.15 -6.42
CA LEU A 746 -30.47 14.53 -6.59
C LEU A 746 -30.36 15.02 -8.05
N PHE A 747 -29.29 14.63 -8.76
CA PHE A 747 -29.09 15.04 -10.17
C PHE A 747 -30.15 14.45 -11.11
N PHE A 748 -30.80 13.36 -10.71
CA PHE A 748 -31.85 12.68 -11.49
C PHE A 748 -33.25 13.03 -10.98
N CYS A 749 -33.42 13.22 -9.66
CA CYS A 749 -34.70 13.58 -9.06
C CYS A 749 -35.21 14.95 -9.57
N GLY A 750 -34.30 15.90 -9.81
CA GLY A 750 -34.63 17.21 -10.38
C GLY A 750 -34.62 18.36 -9.37
N HIS A 751 -35.25 19.47 -9.73
CA HIS A 751 -35.15 20.74 -9.00
C HIS A 751 -36.09 20.85 -7.79
N ALA A 752 -37.04 19.93 -7.62
CA ALA A 752 -38.07 19.98 -6.59
C ALA A 752 -37.48 19.94 -5.16
N TYR A 753 -38.14 20.60 -4.20
CA TYR A 753 -37.65 20.64 -2.81
C TYR A 753 -37.65 19.25 -2.17
N GLU A 754 -38.59 18.40 -2.55
CA GLU A 754 -38.75 17.03 -2.07
C GLU A 754 -37.62 16.09 -2.55
N CYS A 755 -36.76 16.54 -3.45
CA CYS A 755 -35.52 15.86 -3.84
C CYS A 755 -34.35 16.16 -2.90
N THR A 756 -34.46 17.18 -2.03
CA THR A 756 -33.37 17.63 -1.16
C THR A 756 -33.12 16.79 0.09
N PRO A 757 -34.14 16.19 0.76
CA PRO A 757 -33.89 15.41 1.97
C PRO A 757 -32.96 14.22 1.71
N PHE A 758 -31.84 14.15 2.43
CA PHE A 758 -30.83 13.11 2.24
C PHE A 758 -31.39 11.70 2.51
N ASN A 759 -31.10 10.78 1.60
CA ASN A 759 -31.34 9.35 1.76
C ASN A 759 -32.81 9.01 2.11
N THR A 760 -33.77 9.65 1.43
CA THR A 760 -35.21 9.41 1.60
C THR A 760 -35.81 8.59 0.46
N VAL A 761 -36.83 7.79 0.76
CA VAL A 761 -37.53 6.95 -0.23
C VAL A 761 -38.23 7.80 -1.30
N GLY A 762 -38.83 8.93 -0.91
CA GLY A 762 -39.51 9.82 -1.87
C GLY A 762 -38.56 10.38 -2.94
N ALA A 763 -37.35 10.81 -2.54
CA ALA A 763 -36.34 11.29 -3.47
C ALA A 763 -35.79 10.16 -4.35
N LEU A 764 -35.57 8.97 -3.77
CA LEU A 764 -35.13 7.78 -4.47
C LEU A 764 -36.10 7.38 -5.61
N GLU A 765 -37.39 7.25 -5.29
CA GLU A 765 -38.39 6.79 -6.27
C GLU A 765 -38.58 7.80 -7.40
N ARG A 766 -38.54 9.11 -7.11
CA ARG A 766 -38.53 10.16 -8.14
C ARG A 766 -37.30 10.06 -9.04
N ALA A 767 -36.12 9.83 -8.47
CA ALA A 767 -34.89 9.65 -9.24
C ALA A 767 -34.96 8.41 -10.14
N LYS A 768 -35.42 7.26 -9.63
CA LYS A 768 -35.64 6.04 -10.43
C LYS A 768 -36.62 6.29 -11.56
N PHE A 769 -37.77 6.91 -11.26
CA PHE A 769 -38.79 7.24 -12.26
C PHE A 769 -38.23 8.14 -13.38
N ALA A 770 -37.43 9.15 -13.04
CA ALA A 770 -36.78 10.01 -14.03
C ALA A 770 -35.81 9.21 -14.92
N VAL A 771 -34.97 8.36 -14.33
CA VAL A 771 -34.05 7.48 -15.09
C VAL A 771 -34.80 6.56 -16.04
N GLU A 772 -35.91 5.96 -15.60
CA GLU A 772 -36.68 5.05 -16.47
C GLU A 772 -37.41 5.75 -17.60
N SER A 773 -37.98 6.92 -17.32
CA SER A 773 -38.84 7.61 -18.26
C SER A 773 -38.10 8.54 -19.21
N GLN A 774 -37.01 9.17 -18.76
CA GLN A 774 -36.36 10.31 -19.44
C GLN A 774 -34.95 10.01 -19.97
N TYR A 775 -34.17 9.15 -19.30
CA TYR A 775 -32.78 8.93 -19.68
C TYR A 775 -32.62 7.81 -20.72
N ALA A 776 -31.87 8.08 -21.78
CA ALA A 776 -31.52 7.09 -22.79
C ALA A 776 -30.58 6.02 -22.20
N VAL A 777 -29.46 6.45 -21.63
CA VAL A 777 -28.49 5.58 -20.98
C VAL A 777 -27.95 6.27 -19.72
N VAL A 778 -27.95 5.53 -18.61
CA VAL A 778 -27.23 5.90 -17.39
C VAL A 778 -26.13 4.87 -17.16
N GLY A 779 -24.90 5.25 -17.46
CA GLY A 779 -23.72 4.40 -17.32
C GLY A 779 -23.28 4.21 -15.89
N VAL A 780 -22.37 3.26 -15.67
CA VAL A 780 -21.72 3.01 -14.38
C VAL A 780 -20.21 3.07 -14.57
N LEU A 781 -19.54 3.92 -13.78
CA LEU A 781 -18.09 4.12 -13.87
C LEU A 781 -17.30 2.83 -13.62
N GLU A 782 -17.76 1.99 -12.70
CA GLU A 782 -17.14 0.71 -12.38
C GLU A 782 -17.26 -0.32 -13.52
N ASP A 783 -18.18 -0.11 -14.47
CA ASP A 783 -18.45 -0.99 -15.61
C ASP A 783 -18.42 -0.21 -16.95
N MET A 784 -17.30 0.48 -17.21
CA MET A 784 -17.14 1.33 -18.39
C MET A 784 -17.26 0.57 -19.72
N ASN A 785 -16.79 -0.68 -19.81
CA ASN A 785 -16.88 -1.45 -21.06
C ASN A 785 -18.34 -1.70 -21.46
N THR A 786 -19.17 -2.14 -20.50
CA THR A 786 -20.61 -2.34 -20.70
C THR A 786 -21.30 -1.00 -20.97
N THR A 787 -20.97 0.02 -20.18
CA THR A 787 -21.46 1.39 -20.35
C THR A 787 -21.26 1.90 -21.77
N LEU A 788 -20.03 1.87 -22.26
CA LEU A 788 -19.67 2.37 -23.60
C LEU A 788 -20.31 1.52 -24.71
N SER A 789 -20.46 0.21 -24.51
CA SER A 789 -21.15 -0.65 -25.48
C SER A 789 -22.64 -0.33 -25.60
N VAL A 790 -23.31 0.03 -24.51
CA VAL A 790 -24.72 0.42 -24.54
C VAL A 790 -24.88 1.80 -25.17
N PHE A 791 -24.02 2.76 -24.83
CA PHE A 791 -23.99 4.08 -25.47
C PHE A 791 -23.84 3.99 -26.99
N GLU A 792 -22.86 3.22 -27.46
CA GLU A 792 -22.58 3.00 -28.88
C GLU A 792 -23.77 2.40 -29.64
N LYS A 793 -24.56 1.53 -28.99
CA LYS A 793 -25.72 0.88 -29.61
C LYS A 793 -27.00 1.72 -29.57
N TYR A 794 -27.25 2.44 -28.48
CA TYR A 794 -28.50 3.18 -28.29
C TYR A 794 -28.45 4.62 -28.81
N ILE A 795 -27.25 5.19 -28.95
CA ILE A 795 -27.03 6.56 -29.41
C ILE A 795 -25.85 6.57 -30.42
N PRO A 796 -25.92 5.79 -31.52
CA PRO A 796 -24.78 5.58 -32.43
C PRO A 796 -24.27 6.88 -33.07
N ARG A 797 -25.15 7.81 -33.43
CA ARG A 797 -24.75 9.09 -34.04
C ARG A 797 -23.72 9.87 -33.20
N PHE A 798 -23.78 9.76 -31.87
CA PHE A 798 -22.84 10.43 -30.98
C PHE A 798 -21.72 9.51 -30.47
N PHE A 799 -21.95 8.20 -30.36
CA PHE A 799 -21.06 7.27 -29.66
C PHE A 799 -20.46 6.16 -30.52
N GLU A 800 -20.70 6.13 -31.83
CA GLU A 800 -20.06 5.18 -32.74
C GLU A 800 -18.52 5.26 -32.63
N GLY A 801 -17.89 4.10 -32.39
CA GLY A 801 -16.44 4.00 -32.24
C GLY A 801 -15.88 4.44 -30.89
N VAL A 802 -16.73 4.72 -29.90
CA VAL A 802 -16.28 5.15 -28.56
C VAL A 802 -15.39 4.11 -27.87
N ARG A 803 -15.63 2.82 -28.11
CA ARG A 803 -14.84 1.73 -27.53
C ARG A 803 -13.41 1.73 -28.08
N ASP A 804 -13.25 1.98 -29.38
CA ASP A 804 -11.93 2.09 -30.02
C ASP A 804 -11.13 3.27 -29.46
N ILE A 805 -11.80 4.43 -29.28
CA ILE A 805 -11.18 5.62 -28.69
C ILE A 805 -10.79 5.35 -27.24
N TYR A 806 -11.67 4.72 -26.46
CA TYR A 806 -11.40 4.41 -25.06
C TYR A 806 -10.22 3.44 -24.91
N GLN A 807 -10.13 2.40 -25.74
CA GLN A 807 -9.02 1.45 -25.72
C GLN A 807 -7.70 2.09 -26.15
N SER A 808 -7.69 2.84 -27.26
CA SER A 808 -6.49 3.51 -27.78
C SER A 808 -6.01 4.66 -26.88
N SER A 809 -6.91 5.25 -26.10
CA SER A 809 -6.62 6.41 -25.23
C SER A 809 -6.58 6.07 -23.75
N ALA A 810 -6.62 4.79 -23.38
CA ALA A 810 -6.82 4.34 -22.00
C ALA A 810 -5.77 4.91 -21.02
N GLU A 811 -4.49 4.94 -21.43
CA GLU A 811 -3.41 5.50 -20.60
C GLU A 811 -3.60 7.00 -20.33
N TYR A 812 -3.92 7.77 -21.36
CA TYR A 812 -4.18 9.21 -21.25
C TYR A 812 -5.41 9.49 -20.36
N LEU A 813 -6.52 8.79 -20.60
CA LEU A 813 -7.77 8.98 -19.85
C LEU A 813 -7.62 8.59 -18.37
N THR A 814 -6.78 7.59 -18.07
CA THR A 814 -6.45 7.21 -16.68
C THR A 814 -5.68 8.32 -15.96
N LYS A 815 -4.78 9.03 -16.66
CA LYS A 815 -4.03 10.16 -16.08
C LYS A 815 -4.92 11.34 -15.68
N ILE A 816 -5.96 11.66 -16.47
CA ILE A 816 -6.87 12.80 -16.22
C ILE A 816 -7.56 12.69 -14.86
N ASN A 817 -8.01 11.49 -14.48
CA ASN A 817 -8.81 11.30 -13.27
C ASN A 817 -7.99 10.92 -12.02
N LYS A 818 -6.68 10.73 -12.15
CA LYS A 818 -5.85 10.22 -11.06
C LYS A 818 -5.60 11.31 -10.01
N ASN A 819 -6.26 11.19 -8.85
CA ASN A 819 -5.92 11.99 -7.69
C ASN A 819 -4.80 11.29 -6.90
N ASN A 820 -3.55 11.70 -7.14
CA ASN A 820 -2.37 11.20 -6.44
C ASN A 820 -2.37 11.48 -4.93
N PHE A 821 -3.33 12.26 -4.40
CA PHE A 821 -3.48 12.51 -2.97
C PHE A 821 -4.68 11.77 -2.33
N LYS A 822 -5.35 10.85 -3.05
CA LYS A 822 -6.39 9.98 -2.48
C LYS A 822 -5.75 8.74 -1.82
N PRO A 823 -5.69 8.65 -0.48
CA PRO A 823 -5.25 7.44 0.22
C PRO A 823 -6.30 6.33 0.14
N PRO A 824 -5.91 5.05 0.35
CA PRO A 824 -6.88 4.01 0.65
C PRO A 824 -7.61 4.31 1.96
N VAL A 825 -8.89 3.95 2.02
CA VAL A 825 -9.74 4.07 3.22
C VAL A 825 -10.09 2.66 3.67
N SER A 826 -10.04 2.40 4.98
CA SER A 826 -10.36 1.09 5.55
C SER A 826 -11.81 0.69 5.27
N GLU A 827 -12.06 -0.60 5.02
CA GLU A 827 -13.43 -1.08 4.78
C GLU A 827 -14.33 -0.84 5.99
N LYS A 828 -13.80 -0.95 7.22
CA LYS A 828 -14.54 -0.61 8.45
C LYS A 828 -15.13 0.81 8.41
N VAL A 829 -14.36 1.79 7.94
CA VAL A 829 -14.85 3.17 7.81
C VAL A 829 -15.83 3.30 6.65
N LYS A 830 -15.58 2.63 5.53
CA LYS A 830 -16.55 2.59 4.43
C LYS A 830 -17.88 2.00 4.88
N ASP A 831 -17.86 0.97 5.71
CA ASP A 831 -19.07 0.36 6.26
C ASP A 831 -19.85 1.35 7.12
N ILE A 832 -19.19 2.12 8.01
CA ILE A 832 -19.85 3.19 8.79
C ILE A 832 -20.59 4.16 7.85
N VAL A 833 -19.99 4.52 6.72
CA VAL A 833 -20.62 5.39 5.72
C VAL A 833 -21.74 4.65 4.97
N ARG A 834 -21.54 3.39 4.56
CA ARG A 834 -22.56 2.57 3.86
C ARG A 834 -23.87 2.49 4.63
N HIS A 835 -23.82 2.35 5.96
CA HIS A 835 -25.01 2.32 6.82
C HIS A 835 -25.88 3.58 6.70
N ASN A 836 -25.30 4.73 6.34
CA ASN A 836 -26.02 5.99 6.17
C ASN A 836 -26.43 6.28 4.70
N PHE A 837 -26.02 5.45 3.74
CA PHE A 837 -26.21 5.66 2.29
C PHE A 837 -27.18 4.65 1.64
N THR A 838 -28.05 4.03 2.42
CA THR A 838 -28.90 2.90 1.96
C THR A 838 -29.63 3.18 0.65
N ASN A 839 -30.35 4.30 0.54
CA ASN A 839 -31.12 4.68 -0.65
C ASN A 839 -30.23 5.17 -1.81
N GLU A 840 -29.08 5.81 -1.51
CA GLU A 840 -28.10 6.15 -2.55
C GLU A 840 -27.44 4.89 -3.17
N ILE A 841 -27.18 3.86 -2.35
CA ILE A 841 -26.69 2.55 -2.80
C ILE A 841 -27.77 1.87 -3.63
N GLU A 842 -29.02 1.89 -3.17
CA GLU A 842 -30.14 1.33 -3.91
C GLU A 842 -30.32 1.99 -5.29
N PHE A 843 -30.23 3.33 -5.36
CA PHE A 843 -30.25 4.07 -6.62
C PHE A 843 -29.13 3.63 -7.57
N TYR A 844 -27.90 3.51 -7.05
CA TYR A 844 -26.75 3.02 -7.82
C TYR A 844 -26.98 1.60 -8.36
N GLN A 845 -27.47 0.68 -7.51
CA GLN A 845 -27.76 -0.70 -7.91
C GLN A 845 -28.87 -0.76 -8.97
N PHE A 846 -29.89 0.08 -8.82
CA PHE A 846 -30.95 0.23 -9.82
C PHE A 846 -30.39 0.65 -11.20
N CYS A 847 -29.51 1.67 -11.23
CA CYS A 847 -28.85 2.10 -12.48
C CYS A 847 -27.99 0.97 -13.08
N LEU A 848 -27.23 0.25 -12.26
CA LEU A 848 -26.40 -0.88 -12.70
C LEU A 848 -27.25 -2.00 -13.31
N GLN A 849 -28.34 -2.39 -12.64
CA GLN A 849 -29.28 -3.39 -13.15
C GLN A 849 -29.92 -2.96 -14.47
N ARG A 850 -30.32 -1.69 -14.59
CA ARG A 850 -30.88 -1.14 -15.84
C ARG A 850 -29.85 -1.19 -16.97
N LEU A 851 -28.60 -0.79 -16.71
CA LEU A 851 -27.51 -0.86 -17.70
C LEU A 851 -27.29 -2.30 -18.19
N HIS A 852 -27.24 -3.27 -17.27
CA HIS A 852 -27.07 -4.69 -17.61
C HIS A 852 -28.26 -5.23 -18.43
N LYS A 853 -29.50 -4.83 -18.10
CA LYS A 853 -30.69 -5.16 -18.92
C LYS A 853 -30.57 -4.60 -20.33
N GLN A 854 -30.16 -3.34 -20.50
CA GLN A 854 -29.95 -2.71 -21.81
C GLN A 854 -28.84 -3.43 -22.60
N TYR A 855 -27.74 -3.78 -21.94
CA TYR A 855 -26.65 -4.54 -22.55
C TYR A 855 -27.12 -5.93 -23.02
N LEU A 856 -27.82 -6.69 -22.18
CA LEU A 856 -28.34 -7.99 -22.58
C LEU A 856 -29.32 -7.87 -23.75
N ALA A 857 -30.24 -6.90 -23.70
CA ALA A 857 -31.22 -6.68 -24.77
C ALA A 857 -30.58 -6.37 -26.13
N THR A 858 -29.42 -5.70 -26.16
CA THR A 858 -28.67 -5.42 -27.41
C THR A 858 -27.89 -6.62 -27.96
N HIS A 859 -27.69 -7.67 -27.17
CA HIS A 859 -26.88 -8.84 -27.55
C HIS A 859 -27.72 -10.10 -27.77
N ILE A 860 -29.03 -10.06 -27.51
CA ILE A 860 -29.98 -11.11 -27.86
C ILE A 860 -30.36 -10.94 -29.34
N PRO A 861 -30.26 -11.98 -30.20
CA PRO A 861 -30.76 -11.92 -31.56
C PRO A 861 -32.27 -11.66 -31.52
N GLN A 862 -32.71 -10.49 -31.97
CA GLN A 862 -34.13 -10.23 -32.14
C GLN A 862 -34.66 -11.16 -33.22
N LYS A 863 -35.58 -12.07 -32.87
CA LYS A 863 -36.38 -12.77 -33.88
C LYS A 863 -37.11 -11.68 -34.68
N ILE A 864 -36.85 -11.65 -35.98
CA ILE A 864 -37.53 -10.80 -36.95
C ILE A 864 -39.03 -11.08 -36.80
N LEU A 865 -39.75 -10.17 -36.16
CA LEU A 865 -41.18 -10.02 -36.38
C LEU A 865 -41.27 -9.09 -37.59
N ALA A 866 -41.42 -9.71 -38.76
CA ALA A 866 -41.79 -9.02 -39.99
C ALA A 866 -43.18 -8.37 -39.80
N PRO A 867 -43.47 -7.25 -40.50
CA PRO A 867 -44.59 -6.36 -40.20
C PRO A 867 -45.97 -7.01 -40.24
#